data_AF-A0A1S8S812-F1
#
_entry.id   AF-A0A1S8S812-F1
#
_cell.length_a   1.000
_cell.length_b   1.000
_cell.length_c   1.000
_cell.angle_alpha   90.00
_cell.angle_beta   90.00
_cell.angle_gamma   90.00
#
_symmetry.space_group_name_H-M   'P 1'
#
loop_
_entity.id
_entity.type
_entity.pdbx_description
1 polymer ?
#
loop_
_entity_poly.entity_id
_entity_poly.type
_entity_poly.pdbx_seq_one_letter_code
_entity_poly.pdbx_strand_id
1 'polypeptide(L)'
;MGYWDNGYEVAVRNGYNSSVGTGSKTADYQHLVAVVKKVDDTKSRVTVYKNNEELWSQEINGLIGSAKRKGWVLGQDWDGGSTDLFKGEIDEVAIYNRDLTANEVGYLYSSKSTINSKYDPIIGRLDTRTINSGANSFVTKFNYENVKEVDGVTTTTTKVKSIDNNGENIAYTYDPNGNIESITENNKKIAYTYNEVNELTREDNQVLNKTIVYDYDAGGNFKTKIEYPYTPDKTIPLPAPTNTVSYTYGNTNWKDMLTNFNGKTITYDAIGKPISYDGYNYTWEWGRQLASMTGNGKTISYKYNDSGIRTQKTVNNITTSYHLVGDKVTYEDNGTDKIYYTYDSSDNLVSMNLNGVEYFYIRNAQNDIIGLFDKDGTQVASYSYDSWGKLIFIKDGSGTDITNNTGSVGYKNPYRYRGYMYDTETGLYYLQSRYYNPEWGRFINSDAAIGSVGELLSHNLFAYCINNPVNMLDGDGNWPSWLDSITNAISSLVTTITSAISSVVTTVTTAAEAASSFVYSKMKDLGKGWSYRRDKGGSHTREKEHVHVQGGGKKYQQDVDGGRRTLENPPGLPHPPAKVRQRLKEKEGWDWDENAAKPTASKAIAIVGIGGGAYFAYRAARMIPSLAPPLWWTIPGNLAMP
;
A
#
# COMPACT_ATOMS: atom_id res chain seq x y z
N MET A 1 -24.96 32.12 -19.07
CA MET A 1 -24.96 31.91 -20.54
C MET A 1 -25.54 33.17 -21.16
N GLY A 2 -24.83 33.84 -22.08
CA GLY A 2 -25.27 35.11 -22.66
C GLY A 2 -24.91 35.21 -24.14
N TYR A 3 -25.78 35.83 -24.91
CA TYR A 3 -25.61 36.10 -26.35
C TYR A 3 -24.63 37.26 -26.55
N TRP A 4 -23.52 37.03 -27.26
CA TRP A 4 -22.85 38.09 -28.03
C TRP A 4 -22.25 37.53 -29.33
N ASP A 5 -22.60 38.21 -30.41
CA ASP A 5 -22.13 38.13 -31.80
C ASP A 5 -21.59 36.81 -32.35
N ASN A 6 -22.46 36.20 -33.16
CA ASN A 6 -22.13 35.34 -34.29
C ASN A 6 -21.54 33.97 -33.97
N GLY A 7 -22.05 33.23 -32.96
CA GLY A 7 -21.87 31.79 -32.83
C GLY A 7 -22.68 31.10 -31.73
N TYR A 8 -22.99 29.81 -31.94
CA TYR A 8 -23.53 28.93 -30.90
C TYR A 8 -22.36 28.25 -30.19
N GLU A 9 -22.04 28.73 -29.01
CA GLU A 9 -21.16 28.05 -28.05
C GLU A 9 -22.04 27.44 -26.96
N VAL A 10 -21.79 26.17 -26.61
CA VAL A 10 -22.09 25.70 -25.25
C VAL A 10 -20.84 26.01 -24.44
N ALA A 11 -20.70 27.27 -24.04
CA ALA A 11 -19.62 27.74 -23.17
C ALA A 11 -20.20 28.52 -21.99
N VAL A 12 -19.61 28.33 -20.82
CA VAL A 12 -19.80 29.22 -19.68
C VAL A 12 -18.50 29.97 -19.47
N ARG A 13 -18.41 31.18 -20.05
CA ARG A 13 -17.41 32.21 -19.72
C ARG A 13 -17.85 33.55 -20.29
N ASN A 14 -17.45 34.66 -19.65
CA ASN A 14 -16.57 35.66 -20.27
C ASN A 14 -16.20 36.80 -19.30
N GLY A 15 -14.95 37.30 -19.39
CA GLY A 15 -14.55 38.62 -18.90
C GLY A 15 -13.09 38.72 -18.46
N TYR A 16 -12.20 39.19 -19.33
CA TYR A 16 -10.84 39.65 -18.97
C TYR A 16 -10.82 40.52 -17.70
N ASN A 17 -10.10 40.16 -16.63
CA ASN A 17 -8.90 40.85 -16.12
C ASN A 17 -8.33 40.22 -14.82
N SER A 18 -7.00 40.14 -14.77
CA SER A 18 -6.08 40.06 -13.62
C SER A 18 -6.45 39.40 -12.28
N SER A 19 -5.49 38.55 -11.86
CA SER A 19 -5.01 38.26 -10.49
C SER A 19 -5.70 37.19 -9.61
N VAL A 20 -4.99 36.05 -9.51
CA VAL A 20 -4.71 35.16 -8.35
C VAL A 20 -5.89 34.65 -7.49
N GLY A 21 -6.07 33.32 -7.46
CA GLY A 21 -6.77 32.61 -6.40
C GLY A 21 -6.88 31.10 -6.63
N THR A 22 -6.23 30.29 -5.79
CA THR A 22 -6.33 28.82 -5.78
C THR A 22 -7.60 28.37 -5.04
N GLY A 23 -8.62 27.92 -5.76
CA GLY A 23 -9.87 27.41 -5.18
C GLY A 23 -9.72 26.02 -4.54
N SER A 24 -10.36 25.82 -3.38
CA SER A 24 -10.34 24.56 -2.61
C SER A 24 -11.14 23.43 -3.28
N LYS A 25 -10.57 22.23 -3.28
CA LYS A 25 -11.18 20.96 -3.74
C LYS A 25 -12.47 20.67 -2.94
N THR A 26 -13.62 20.47 -3.60
CA THR A 26 -14.80 19.86 -2.95
C THR A 26 -14.72 18.35 -3.04
N ALA A 27 -15.15 17.65 -1.98
CA ALA A 27 -14.96 16.21 -1.80
C ALA A 27 -15.91 15.31 -2.61
N ASP A 28 -16.88 15.87 -3.36
CA ASP A 28 -17.91 15.09 -4.04
C ASP A 28 -17.85 15.27 -5.57
N TYR A 29 -17.71 14.16 -6.30
CA TYR A 29 -17.77 14.14 -7.77
C TYR A 29 -19.16 14.58 -8.27
N GLN A 30 -19.20 15.44 -9.30
CA GLN A 30 -20.44 15.94 -9.91
C GLN A 30 -20.49 15.53 -11.39
N HIS A 31 -21.65 15.05 -11.86
CA HIS A 31 -21.86 14.70 -13.26
C HIS A 31 -22.67 15.80 -13.96
N LEU A 32 -22.09 16.36 -15.02
CA LEU A 32 -22.71 17.38 -15.86
C LEU A 32 -22.92 16.82 -17.27
N VAL A 33 -24.15 16.86 -17.76
CA VAL A 33 -24.49 16.39 -19.11
C VAL A 33 -25.20 17.50 -19.87
N ALA A 34 -24.77 17.77 -21.10
CA ALA A 34 -25.50 18.63 -22.03
C ALA A 34 -26.02 17.79 -23.19
N VAL A 35 -27.34 17.75 -23.38
CA VAL A 35 -28.01 17.09 -24.50
C VAL A 35 -28.45 18.15 -25.50
N VAL A 36 -28.16 17.94 -26.79
CA VAL A 36 -28.51 18.85 -27.87
C VAL A 36 -29.40 18.16 -28.88
N LYS A 37 -30.69 18.48 -28.82
CA LYS A 37 -31.73 17.92 -29.69
C LYS A 37 -32.05 18.84 -30.85
N LYS A 38 -32.12 18.32 -32.08
CA LYS A 38 -32.72 19.04 -33.20
C LYS A 38 -34.24 19.11 -33.01
N VAL A 39 -34.79 20.32 -32.94
CA VAL A 39 -36.25 20.54 -32.83
C VAL A 39 -36.87 20.58 -34.23
N ASP A 40 -36.26 21.36 -35.12
CA ASP A 40 -36.60 21.45 -36.54
C ASP A 40 -35.35 21.88 -37.36
N ASP A 41 -35.49 22.19 -38.64
CA ASP A 41 -34.36 22.60 -39.51
C ASP A 41 -33.74 23.97 -39.15
N THR A 42 -34.35 24.69 -38.23
CA THR A 42 -33.96 26.05 -37.82
C THR A 42 -33.66 26.18 -36.33
N LYS A 43 -33.96 25.16 -35.52
CA LYS A 43 -33.86 25.20 -34.05
C LYS A 43 -33.23 23.96 -33.43
N SER A 44 -32.48 24.18 -32.36
CA SER A 44 -31.97 23.14 -31.46
C SER A 44 -32.43 23.42 -30.02
N ARG A 45 -32.69 22.38 -29.24
CA ARG A 45 -32.92 22.46 -27.81
C ARG A 45 -31.68 21.96 -27.08
N VAL A 46 -31.19 22.74 -26.13
CA VAL A 46 -30.10 22.35 -25.25
C VAL A 46 -30.68 22.12 -23.87
N THR A 47 -30.43 20.95 -23.29
CA THR A 47 -30.82 20.60 -21.93
C THR A 47 -29.59 20.21 -21.13
N VAL A 48 -29.41 20.82 -19.97
CA VAL A 48 -28.28 20.57 -19.06
C VAL A 48 -28.81 19.85 -17.84
N TYR A 49 -28.15 18.74 -17.51
CA TYR A 49 -28.42 17.95 -16.32
C TYR A 49 -27.23 18.05 -15.36
N LYS A 50 -27.53 18.11 -14.06
CA LYS A 50 -26.56 17.94 -12.98
C LYS A 50 -27.03 16.78 -12.09
N ASN A 51 -26.21 15.74 -11.96
CA ASN A 51 -26.53 14.56 -11.12
C ASN A 51 -27.94 14.01 -11.38
N ASN A 52 -28.31 13.81 -12.66
CA ASN A 52 -29.63 13.31 -13.10
C ASN A 52 -30.82 14.29 -12.95
N GLU A 53 -30.61 15.50 -12.42
CA GLU A 53 -31.66 16.52 -12.37
C GLU A 53 -31.47 17.54 -13.51
N GLU A 54 -32.56 17.88 -14.22
CA GLU A 54 -32.52 18.96 -15.21
C GLU A 54 -32.23 20.27 -14.48
N LEU A 55 -31.04 20.82 -14.74
CA LEU A 55 -30.64 22.11 -14.20
C LEU A 55 -31.23 23.24 -15.04
N TRP A 56 -31.31 23.05 -16.35
CA TRP A 56 -31.71 24.09 -17.30
C TRP A 56 -32.03 23.51 -18.70
N SER A 57 -32.95 24.15 -19.41
CA SER A 57 -33.31 23.79 -20.79
C SER A 57 -33.76 25.01 -21.59
N GLN A 58 -33.27 25.14 -22.84
CA GLN A 58 -33.63 26.26 -23.72
C GLN A 58 -33.64 25.85 -25.20
N GLU A 59 -34.60 26.41 -25.96
CA GLU A 59 -34.56 26.41 -27.42
C GLU A 59 -33.72 27.57 -27.97
N ILE A 60 -32.86 27.24 -28.92
CA ILE A 60 -31.92 28.15 -29.56
C ILE A 60 -32.22 28.16 -31.07
N ASN A 61 -32.26 29.36 -31.65
CA ASN A 61 -32.58 29.58 -33.07
C ASN A 61 -31.42 29.23 -34.01
N GLY A 62 -30.97 27.98 -34.01
CA GLY A 62 -30.04 27.47 -35.02
C GLY A 62 -29.69 26.00 -34.78
N LEU A 63 -29.20 25.33 -35.83
CA LEU A 63 -28.71 23.96 -35.73
C LEU A 63 -27.32 23.92 -35.12
N ILE A 64 -27.23 23.41 -33.90
CA ILE A 64 -25.98 23.18 -33.19
C ILE A 64 -25.34 21.90 -33.79
N GLY A 65 -24.22 22.05 -34.52
CA GLY A 65 -23.47 20.94 -35.12
C GLY A 65 -23.08 21.07 -36.60
N SER A 66 -23.58 22.07 -37.34
CA SER A 66 -23.34 22.19 -38.80
C SER A 66 -22.31 23.25 -39.22
N ALA A 67 -21.78 24.05 -38.28
CA ALA A 67 -20.88 25.15 -38.62
C ALA A 67 -19.42 24.66 -38.77
N LYS A 68 -18.90 24.69 -40.01
CA LYS A 68 -17.54 24.27 -40.44
C LYS A 68 -16.34 24.90 -39.70
N ARG A 69 -16.52 25.69 -38.63
CA ARG A 69 -15.44 26.45 -37.95
C ARG A 69 -15.59 26.62 -36.44
N LYS A 70 -16.43 25.85 -35.74
CA LYS A 70 -16.65 26.04 -34.29
C LYS A 70 -16.52 24.73 -33.53
N GLY A 71 -15.49 24.64 -32.70
CA GLY A 71 -15.27 23.52 -31.79
C GLY A 71 -16.18 23.63 -30.56
N TRP A 72 -16.43 22.50 -29.91
CA TRP A 72 -17.07 22.44 -28.60
C TRP A 72 -16.00 22.66 -27.54
N VAL A 73 -16.32 23.42 -26.49
CA VAL A 73 -15.39 23.67 -25.37
C VAL A 73 -16.10 23.32 -24.07
N LEU A 74 -15.46 22.49 -23.25
CA LEU A 74 -15.87 22.17 -21.88
C LEU A 74 -14.87 22.84 -20.92
N GLY A 75 -15.34 23.68 -19.97
CA GLY A 75 -14.47 24.38 -19.02
C GLY A 75 -15.21 25.32 -18.05
N GLN A 76 -14.47 25.90 -17.09
CA GLN A 76 -14.95 26.88 -16.11
C GLN A 76 -14.04 28.12 -16.00
N ASP A 77 -14.43 29.11 -15.19
CA ASP A 77 -13.57 30.23 -14.81
C ASP A 77 -12.42 29.75 -13.91
N TRP A 78 -11.27 30.42 -14.02
CA TRP A 78 -10.06 30.10 -13.24
C TRP A 78 -10.12 30.71 -11.82
N ASP A 79 -11.03 31.64 -11.55
CA ASP A 79 -11.01 32.49 -10.36
C ASP A 79 -11.52 31.83 -9.06
N GLY A 80 -12.08 30.62 -9.12
CA GLY A 80 -12.53 29.89 -7.92
C GLY A 80 -13.74 30.53 -7.24
N GLY A 81 -14.46 31.42 -7.94
CA GLY A 81 -15.52 32.26 -7.40
C GLY A 81 -16.79 31.51 -6.98
N SER A 82 -17.71 32.21 -6.30
CA SER A 82 -19.03 31.67 -5.92
C SER A 82 -19.96 31.38 -7.11
N THR A 83 -19.53 31.72 -8.33
CA THR A 83 -20.26 31.51 -9.60
C THR A 83 -19.74 30.31 -10.41
N ASP A 84 -18.73 29.59 -9.91
CA ASP A 84 -18.19 28.41 -10.59
C ASP A 84 -19.18 27.24 -10.58
N LEU A 85 -19.34 26.60 -11.75
CA LEU A 85 -20.26 25.49 -11.96
C LEU A 85 -19.77 24.17 -11.36
N PHE A 86 -18.46 23.96 -11.29
CA PHE A 86 -17.83 22.83 -10.61
C PHE A 86 -16.62 23.29 -9.80
N LYS A 87 -16.19 22.49 -8.81
CA LYS A 87 -14.99 22.75 -7.99
C LYS A 87 -14.13 21.50 -8.01
N GLY A 88 -13.40 21.26 -9.10
CA GLY A 88 -12.62 20.03 -9.26
C GLY A 88 -11.92 19.87 -10.60
N GLU A 89 -11.33 18.69 -10.80
CA GLU A 89 -10.70 18.26 -12.06
C GLU A 89 -11.75 17.51 -12.91
N ILE A 90 -11.65 17.64 -14.25
CA ILE A 90 -12.47 16.84 -15.17
C ILE A 90 -11.83 15.45 -15.25
N ASP A 91 -12.54 14.44 -14.77
CA ASP A 91 -12.08 13.04 -14.74
C ASP A 91 -12.38 12.31 -16.06
N GLU A 92 -13.65 12.31 -16.50
CA GLU A 92 -14.11 11.58 -17.69
C GLU A 92 -15.00 12.45 -18.59
N VAL A 93 -14.86 12.29 -19.92
CA VAL A 93 -15.75 12.92 -20.92
C VAL A 93 -16.26 11.85 -21.88
N ALA A 94 -17.57 11.69 -21.96
CA ALA A 94 -18.24 10.80 -22.90
C ALA A 94 -19.12 11.60 -23.88
N ILE A 95 -19.08 11.25 -25.17
CA ILE A 95 -19.87 11.89 -26.24
C ILE A 95 -20.72 10.83 -26.92
N TYR A 96 -22.03 11.09 -27.02
CA TYR A 96 -22.98 10.21 -27.68
C TYR A 96 -23.52 10.86 -28.95
N ASN A 97 -23.60 10.10 -30.04
CA ASN A 97 -24.16 10.56 -31.30
C ASN A 97 -25.70 10.42 -31.35
N ARG A 98 -26.37 10.68 -30.22
CA ARG A 98 -27.83 10.68 -30.06
C ARG A 98 -28.21 11.42 -28.79
N ASP A 99 -29.46 11.85 -28.72
CA ASP A 99 -30.01 12.36 -27.47
C ASP A 99 -30.11 11.25 -26.43
N LEU A 100 -29.75 11.57 -25.19
CA LEU A 100 -30.02 10.74 -24.02
C LEU A 100 -31.26 11.27 -23.31
N THR A 101 -32.15 10.36 -22.89
CA THR A 101 -33.26 10.69 -21.99
C THR A 101 -32.75 10.95 -20.57
N ALA A 102 -33.50 11.68 -19.75
CA ALA A 102 -33.18 11.85 -18.33
C ALA A 102 -32.96 10.50 -17.63
N ASN A 103 -33.81 9.50 -17.91
CA ASN A 103 -33.64 8.15 -17.37
C ASN A 103 -32.36 7.46 -17.86
N GLU A 104 -31.94 7.66 -19.10
CA GLU A 104 -30.66 7.12 -19.59
C GLU A 104 -29.46 7.84 -18.98
N VAL A 105 -29.54 9.17 -18.77
CA VAL A 105 -28.51 9.93 -18.05
C VAL A 105 -28.42 9.46 -16.60
N GLY A 106 -29.56 9.29 -15.95
CA GLY A 106 -29.68 8.73 -14.60
C GLY A 106 -29.18 7.30 -14.52
N TYR A 107 -29.50 6.46 -15.50
CA TYR A 107 -28.98 5.10 -15.61
C TYR A 107 -27.47 5.14 -15.80
N LEU A 108 -26.92 5.89 -16.75
CA LEU A 108 -25.47 6.00 -16.97
C LEU A 108 -24.70 6.52 -15.75
N TYR A 109 -25.36 7.28 -14.86
CA TYR A 109 -24.79 7.76 -13.59
C TYR A 109 -24.95 6.73 -12.46
N SER A 110 -26.16 6.21 -12.25
CA SER A 110 -26.46 5.23 -11.19
C SER A 110 -25.95 3.83 -11.50
N SER A 111 -25.74 3.49 -12.77
CA SER A 111 -25.12 2.23 -13.22
C SER A 111 -23.60 2.25 -13.09
N LYS A 112 -22.98 3.39 -12.75
CA LYS A 112 -21.53 3.40 -12.50
C LYS A 112 -21.28 2.64 -11.23
N SER A 113 -20.51 1.57 -11.40
CA SER A 113 -20.10 0.80 -10.24
C SER A 113 -19.14 1.66 -9.41
N THR A 114 -19.43 1.81 -8.12
CA THR A 114 -18.62 2.63 -7.21
C THR A 114 -18.14 1.78 -6.06
N ILE A 115 -16.94 2.10 -5.58
CA ILE A 115 -16.35 1.47 -4.40
C ILE A 115 -16.29 2.52 -3.30
N ASN A 116 -16.95 2.25 -2.18
CA ASN A 116 -16.91 3.10 -1.01
C ASN A 116 -16.26 2.35 0.14
N SER A 117 -15.12 2.85 0.60
CA SER A 117 -14.40 2.31 1.75
C SER A 117 -14.58 3.22 2.95
N LYS A 118 -14.96 2.66 4.09
CA LYS A 118 -14.94 3.36 5.39
C LYS A 118 -13.83 2.79 6.23
N TYR A 119 -13.13 3.68 6.91
CA TYR A 119 -12.00 3.33 7.74
C TYR A 119 -12.28 3.70 9.20
N ASP A 120 -11.76 2.89 10.11
CA ASP A 120 -11.73 3.16 11.55
C ASP A 120 -11.01 4.50 11.81
N PRO A 121 -11.60 5.41 12.61
CA PRO A 121 -11.08 6.75 12.78
C PRO A 121 -9.84 6.84 13.70
N ILE A 122 -9.48 5.77 14.41
CA ILE A 122 -8.41 5.76 15.40
C ILE A 122 -7.09 5.35 14.75
N ILE A 123 -7.09 4.23 14.01
CA ILE A 123 -5.88 3.67 13.39
C ILE A 123 -6.04 3.40 11.88
N GLY A 124 -7.13 3.85 11.27
CA GLY A 124 -7.31 3.86 9.82
C GLY A 124 -7.64 2.50 9.20
N ARG A 125 -7.89 1.43 9.95
CA ARG A 125 -8.18 0.11 9.33
C ARG A 125 -9.46 0.13 8.50
N LEU A 126 -9.55 -0.70 7.46
CA LEU A 126 -10.77 -0.79 6.65
C LEU A 126 -11.89 -1.42 7.48
N ASP A 127 -12.93 -0.64 7.81
CA ASP A 127 -14.10 -1.10 8.58
C ASP A 127 -15.15 -1.73 7.65
N THR A 128 -15.45 -1.04 6.55
CA THR A 128 -16.41 -1.54 5.55
C THR A 128 -15.94 -1.20 4.15
N ARG A 129 -16.17 -2.11 3.21
CA ARG A 129 -16.08 -1.88 1.76
C ARG A 129 -17.43 -2.16 1.14
N THR A 130 -17.98 -1.18 0.45
CA THR A 130 -19.24 -1.30 -0.29
C THR A 130 -18.95 -1.17 -1.76
N ILE A 131 -19.24 -2.23 -2.52
CA ILE A 131 -19.25 -2.19 -3.98
C ILE A 131 -20.70 -1.99 -4.41
N ASN A 132 -21.01 -0.82 -4.95
CA ASN A 132 -22.27 -0.61 -5.63
C ASN A 132 -22.07 -1.06 -7.07
N SER A 133 -22.81 -2.07 -7.51
CA SER A 133 -22.82 -2.53 -8.91
C SER A 133 -23.77 -1.71 -9.80
N GLY A 134 -24.37 -0.67 -9.22
CA GLY A 134 -25.34 0.23 -9.82
C GLY A 134 -26.79 -0.19 -9.64
N ALA A 135 -27.09 -1.50 -9.62
CA ALA A 135 -28.42 -2.02 -9.28
C ALA A 135 -28.53 -2.44 -7.81
N ASN A 136 -27.46 -2.96 -7.23
CA ASN A 136 -27.40 -3.43 -5.84
C ASN A 136 -26.05 -3.04 -5.20
N SER A 137 -25.94 -3.29 -3.90
CA SER A 137 -24.71 -3.08 -3.14
C SER A 137 -24.26 -4.39 -2.51
N PHE A 138 -22.98 -4.71 -2.67
CA PHE A 138 -22.31 -5.77 -1.92
C PHE A 138 -21.48 -5.14 -0.81
N VAL A 139 -21.81 -5.44 0.44
CA VAL A 139 -21.14 -4.86 1.61
C VAL A 139 -20.27 -5.90 2.28
N THR A 140 -18.96 -5.66 2.29
CA THR A 140 -18.00 -6.39 3.12
C THR A 140 -17.72 -5.60 4.39
N LYS A 141 -17.88 -6.20 5.56
CA LYS A 141 -17.52 -5.60 6.86
C LYS A 141 -16.38 -6.37 7.50
N PHE A 142 -15.46 -5.66 8.14
CA PHE A 142 -14.30 -6.22 8.80
C PHE A 142 -14.39 -5.94 10.30
N ASN A 143 -14.45 -7.00 11.10
CA ASN A 143 -14.39 -6.89 12.55
C ASN A 143 -13.02 -7.35 13.03
N TYR A 144 -12.46 -6.68 14.03
CA TYR A 144 -11.10 -6.87 14.50
C TYR A 144 -11.05 -7.36 15.95
N GLU A 145 -9.94 -8.02 16.35
CA GLU A 145 -9.76 -8.48 17.73
C GLU A 145 -9.58 -7.31 18.71
N ASN A 146 -10.20 -7.41 19.89
CA ASN A 146 -10.11 -6.41 20.96
C ASN A 146 -8.87 -6.68 21.82
N VAL A 147 -8.09 -5.63 22.13
CA VAL A 147 -6.89 -5.75 22.99
C VAL A 147 -7.25 -5.54 24.46
N LYS A 148 -8.01 -4.49 24.78
CA LYS A 148 -8.48 -4.13 26.13
C LYS A 148 -9.42 -2.92 26.07
N GLU A 149 -10.40 -2.88 26.98
CA GLU A 149 -11.02 -1.61 27.37
C GLU A 149 -10.12 -0.92 28.39
N VAL A 150 -9.70 0.32 28.09
CA VAL A 150 -9.06 1.21 29.05
C VAL A 150 -9.92 2.46 29.11
N ASP A 151 -10.46 2.77 30.29
CA ASP A 151 -11.31 3.95 30.55
C ASP A 151 -12.53 4.09 29.60
N GLY A 152 -13.19 2.96 29.26
CA GLY A 152 -14.34 2.94 28.35
C GLY A 152 -13.99 3.11 26.87
N VAL A 153 -12.69 3.09 26.52
CA VAL A 153 -12.20 3.09 25.14
C VAL A 153 -11.66 1.70 24.81
N THR A 154 -12.32 1.02 23.89
CA THR A 154 -11.85 -0.26 23.33
C THR A 154 -10.66 0.00 22.41
N THR A 155 -9.48 -0.48 22.79
CA THR A 155 -8.33 -0.55 21.87
C THR A 155 -8.39 -1.89 21.13
N THR A 156 -8.33 -1.85 19.80
CA THR A 156 -8.46 -3.02 18.92
C THR A 156 -7.16 -3.26 18.14
N THR A 157 -6.85 -4.50 17.80
CA THR A 157 -5.66 -4.89 17.01
C THR A 157 -5.87 -4.71 15.51
N THR A 158 -4.83 -4.86 14.70
CA THR A 158 -5.00 -5.05 13.25
C THR A 158 -5.58 -6.43 12.90
N LYS A 159 -5.49 -7.44 13.76
CA LYS A 159 -5.94 -8.82 13.48
C LYS A 159 -7.45 -8.88 13.21
N VAL A 160 -7.83 -9.39 12.04
CA VAL A 160 -9.24 -9.53 11.62
C VAL A 160 -9.87 -10.67 12.40
N LYS A 161 -10.85 -10.39 13.24
CA LYS A 161 -11.65 -11.39 13.96
C LYS A 161 -12.67 -12.06 13.05
N SER A 162 -13.31 -11.28 12.16
CA SER A 162 -14.25 -11.83 11.19
C SER A 162 -14.47 -10.91 10.01
N ILE A 163 -14.86 -11.47 8.87
CA ILE A 163 -15.37 -10.76 7.70
C ILE A 163 -16.83 -11.15 7.50
N ASP A 164 -17.69 -10.17 7.26
CA ASP A 164 -19.08 -10.35 6.83
C ASP A 164 -19.18 -9.91 5.36
N ASN A 165 -19.27 -10.87 4.45
CA ASN A 165 -19.42 -10.69 3.02
C ASN A 165 -20.91 -10.74 2.64
N ASN A 166 -21.61 -9.63 2.82
CA ASN A 166 -23.02 -9.47 2.49
C ASN A 166 -23.96 -10.49 3.18
N GLY A 167 -23.67 -10.80 4.46
CA GLY A 167 -24.39 -11.78 5.29
C GLY A 167 -23.60 -13.06 5.53
N GLU A 168 -22.61 -13.37 4.69
CA GLU A 168 -21.79 -14.58 4.82
C GLU A 168 -20.57 -14.30 5.71
N ASN A 169 -20.51 -14.95 6.87
CA ASN A 169 -19.47 -14.70 7.87
C ASN A 169 -18.30 -15.68 7.75
N ILE A 170 -17.08 -15.13 7.80
CA ILE A 170 -15.83 -15.86 7.95
C ILE A 170 -15.18 -15.40 9.25
N ALA A 171 -14.93 -16.32 10.18
CA ALA A 171 -14.32 -16.02 11.48
C ALA A 171 -12.89 -16.55 11.56
N TYR A 172 -12.03 -15.81 12.26
CA TYR A 172 -10.62 -16.12 12.42
C TYR A 172 -10.24 -16.13 13.90
N THR A 173 -9.38 -17.07 14.30
CA THR A 173 -8.69 -17.05 15.60
C THR A 173 -7.19 -17.06 15.39
N TYR A 174 -6.43 -16.66 16.41
CA TYR A 174 -4.99 -16.50 16.30
C TYR A 174 -4.26 -17.14 17.48
N ASP A 175 -3.09 -17.70 17.21
CA ASP A 175 -2.17 -18.15 18.24
C ASP A 175 -1.45 -16.95 18.92
N PRO A 176 -0.67 -17.18 20.00
CA PRO A 176 0.08 -16.11 20.66
C PRO A 176 1.10 -15.38 19.78
N ASN A 177 1.63 -16.04 18.75
CA ASN A 177 2.57 -15.46 17.79
C ASN A 177 1.86 -14.62 16.71
N GLY A 178 0.53 -14.73 16.63
CA GLY A 178 -0.30 -14.03 15.66
C GLY A 178 -0.52 -14.77 14.34
N ASN A 179 -0.14 -16.04 14.26
CA ASN A 179 -0.59 -16.89 13.16
C ASN A 179 -2.09 -17.15 13.30
N ILE A 180 -2.80 -17.25 12.17
CA ILE A 180 -4.19 -17.73 12.10
C ILE A 180 -4.21 -19.17 12.63
N GLU A 181 -4.80 -19.35 13.81
CA GLU A 181 -4.99 -20.66 14.44
C GLU A 181 -6.21 -21.38 13.85
N SER A 182 -7.25 -20.65 13.45
CA SER A 182 -8.36 -21.25 12.73
C SER A 182 -9.13 -20.28 11.85
N ILE A 183 -9.76 -20.84 10.82
CA ILE A 183 -10.71 -20.18 9.93
C ILE A 183 -12.01 -20.96 9.99
N THR A 184 -13.13 -20.29 10.22
CA THR A 184 -14.46 -20.88 10.18
C THR A 184 -15.31 -20.17 9.14
N GLU A 185 -15.78 -20.91 8.15
CA GLU A 185 -16.61 -20.43 7.04
C GLU A 185 -17.67 -21.49 6.74
N ASN A 186 -18.92 -21.09 6.49
CA ASN A 186 -20.00 -22.03 6.13
C ASN A 186 -20.16 -23.21 7.11
N ASN A 187 -20.04 -22.96 8.42
CA ASN A 187 -20.04 -23.96 9.49
C ASN A 187 -18.94 -25.04 9.40
N LYS A 188 -17.91 -24.82 8.58
CA LYS A 188 -16.73 -25.68 8.49
C LYS A 188 -15.54 -24.94 9.06
N LYS A 189 -14.75 -25.65 9.87
CA LYS A 189 -13.55 -25.11 10.50
C LYS A 189 -12.30 -25.75 9.90
N ILE A 190 -11.29 -24.94 9.63
CA ILE A 190 -9.92 -25.37 9.42
C ILE A 190 -9.10 -24.88 10.62
N ALA A 191 -8.41 -25.77 11.32
CA ALA A 191 -7.52 -25.40 12.42
C ALA A 191 -6.07 -25.68 12.02
N TYR A 192 -5.17 -24.75 12.34
CA TYR A 192 -3.77 -24.78 11.93
C TYR A 192 -2.84 -24.93 13.15
N THR A 193 -1.69 -25.55 12.94
CA THR A 193 -0.61 -25.64 13.93
C THR A 193 0.71 -25.32 13.27
N TYR A 194 1.55 -24.57 13.96
CA TYR A 194 2.85 -24.11 13.46
C TYR A 194 3.98 -24.61 14.36
N ASN A 195 5.20 -24.69 13.83
CA ASN A 195 6.40 -24.91 14.63
C ASN A 195 6.95 -23.59 15.20
N GLU A 196 8.08 -23.66 15.90
CA GLU A 196 8.72 -22.52 16.58
C GLU A 196 9.22 -21.42 15.61
N VAL A 197 9.36 -21.74 14.32
CA VAL A 197 9.74 -20.79 13.25
C VAL A 197 8.56 -20.46 12.33
N ASN A 198 7.34 -20.71 12.79
CA ASN A 198 6.06 -20.41 12.12
C ASN A 198 5.80 -21.17 10.80
N GLU A 199 6.45 -22.30 10.55
CA GLU A 199 6.09 -23.18 9.41
C GLU A 199 4.83 -23.97 9.74
N LEU A 200 3.93 -24.12 8.78
CA LEU A 200 2.68 -24.87 8.93
C LEU A 200 2.95 -26.37 9.10
N THR A 201 2.77 -26.93 10.29
CA THR A 201 3.05 -28.36 10.57
C THR A 201 1.81 -29.25 10.51
N ARG A 202 0.62 -28.67 10.71
CA ARG A 202 -0.63 -29.43 10.66
C ARG A 202 -1.82 -28.55 10.31
N GLU A 203 -2.74 -29.10 9.54
CA GLU A 203 -4.09 -28.59 9.41
C GLU A 203 -5.14 -29.68 9.69
N ASP A 204 -6.18 -29.32 10.43
CA ASP A 204 -7.40 -30.10 10.62
C ASP A 204 -8.49 -29.47 9.78
N ASN A 205 -8.63 -29.96 8.54
CA ASN A 205 -9.38 -29.32 7.49
C ASN A 205 -10.74 -29.98 7.27
N GLN A 206 -11.80 -29.41 7.85
CA GLN A 206 -13.16 -29.92 7.71
C GLN A 206 -13.75 -29.68 6.30
N VAL A 207 -13.18 -28.76 5.52
CA VAL A 207 -13.56 -28.55 4.11
C VAL A 207 -13.18 -29.76 3.27
N LEU A 208 -11.95 -30.26 3.45
CA LEU A 208 -11.43 -31.47 2.81
C LEU A 208 -11.80 -32.76 3.54
N ASN A 209 -12.34 -32.65 4.76
CA ASN A 209 -12.58 -33.77 5.68
C ASN A 209 -11.32 -34.60 5.95
N LYS A 210 -10.20 -33.92 6.20
CA LYS A 210 -8.87 -34.52 6.41
C LYS A 210 -8.09 -33.82 7.52
N THR A 211 -7.18 -34.55 8.15
CA THR A 211 -6.07 -33.96 8.90
C THR A 211 -4.81 -34.13 8.06
N ILE A 212 -4.08 -33.04 7.81
CA ILE A 212 -2.85 -33.06 7.01
C ILE A 212 -1.68 -32.63 7.89
N VAL A 213 -0.59 -33.38 7.85
CA VAL A 213 0.64 -33.12 8.60
C VAL A 213 1.79 -32.92 7.63
N TYR A 214 2.61 -31.90 7.91
CA TYR A 214 3.77 -31.52 7.12
C TYR A 214 5.04 -31.70 7.94
N ASP A 215 6.05 -32.34 7.34
CA ASP A 215 7.38 -32.49 7.92
C ASP A 215 8.39 -31.71 7.09
N TYR A 216 9.34 -31.05 7.75
CA TYR A 216 10.35 -30.21 7.13
C TYR A 216 11.76 -30.67 7.55
N ASP A 217 12.76 -30.43 6.70
CA ASP A 217 14.16 -30.48 7.12
C ASP A 217 14.59 -29.15 7.77
N ALA A 218 15.82 -29.09 8.27
CA ALA A 218 16.35 -27.89 8.94
C ALA A 218 16.51 -26.67 8.00
N GLY A 219 16.44 -26.86 6.68
CA GLY A 219 16.46 -25.79 5.68
C GLY A 219 15.07 -25.37 5.22
N GLY A 220 14.00 -25.86 5.86
CA GLY A 220 12.62 -25.57 5.48
C GLY A 220 12.18 -26.28 4.19
N ASN A 221 12.84 -27.36 3.78
CA ASN A 221 12.34 -28.17 2.69
C ASN A 221 11.31 -29.16 3.18
N PHE A 222 10.19 -29.30 2.47
CA PHE A 222 9.25 -30.39 2.73
C PHE A 222 9.96 -31.74 2.67
N LYS A 223 9.70 -32.62 3.63
CA LYS A 223 10.07 -34.03 3.57
C LYS A 223 8.85 -34.87 3.20
N THR A 224 7.74 -34.61 3.87
CA THR A 224 6.47 -35.30 3.62
C THR A 224 5.27 -34.38 3.83
N LYS A 225 4.22 -34.62 3.05
CA LYS A 225 2.84 -34.18 3.32
C LYS A 225 2.00 -35.44 3.49
N ILE A 226 1.48 -35.68 4.68
CA ILE A 226 0.74 -36.90 5.03
C ILE A 226 -0.71 -36.54 5.33
N GLU A 227 -1.63 -37.22 4.65
CA GLU A 227 -3.07 -37.02 4.82
C GLU A 227 -3.69 -38.16 5.61
N TYR A 228 -4.48 -37.82 6.60
CA TYR A 228 -5.22 -38.72 7.48
C TYR A 228 -6.73 -38.45 7.38
N PRO A 229 -7.58 -39.43 7.73
CA PRO A 229 -8.96 -39.16 8.10
C PRO A 229 -9.04 -38.01 9.12
N TYR A 230 -10.07 -37.17 9.01
CA TYR A 230 -10.27 -36.01 9.87
C TYR A 230 -10.24 -36.39 11.37
N THR A 231 -9.19 -35.93 12.07
CA THR A 231 -8.92 -36.28 13.48
C THR A 231 -8.54 -35.00 14.26
N PRO A 232 -9.49 -34.08 14.53
CA PRO A 232 -9.19 -32.77 15.12
C PRO A 232 -8.76 -32.83 16.58
N ASP A 233 -9.13 -33.90 17.31
CA ASP A 233 -8.70 -34.11 18.69
C ASP A 233 -7.23 -34.53 18.74
N LYS A 234 -6.37 -33.59 19.13
CA LYS A 234 -4.91 -33.80 19.21
C LYS A 234 -4.49 -34.75 20.34
N THR A 235 -5.42 -35.15 21.22
CA THR A 235 -5.16 -36.12 22.30
C THR A 235 -5.25 -37.57 21.83
N ILE A 236 -5.85 -37.80 20.66
CA ILE A 236 -5.98 -39.12 20.06
C ILE A 236 -4.84 -39.33 19.05
N PRO A 237 -4.17 -40.49 19.03
CA PRO A 237 -3.19 -40.81 17.99
C PRO A 237 -3.80 -40.72 16.59
N LEU A 238 -3.03 -40.21 15.63
CA LEU A 238 -3.47 -40.21 14.23
C LEU A 238 -3.65 -41.66 13.74
N PRO A 239 -4.73 -41.95 12.98
CA PRO A 239 -4.97 -43.26 12.39
C PRO A 239 -3.97 -43.56 11.26
N ALA A 240 -4.17 -44.68 10.54
CA ALA A 240 -3.37 -44.98 9.36
C ALA A 240 -3.50 -43.86 8.30
N PRO A 241 -2.39 -43.46 7.65
CA PRO A 241 -2.41 -42.42 6.62
C PRO A 241 -3.21 -42.91 5.40
N THR A 242 -4.01 -42.01 4.84
CA THR A 242 -4.76 -42.22 3.59
C THR A 242 -3.94 -41.92 2.34
N ASN A 243 -2.97 -41.01 2.47
CA ASN A 243 -2.05 -40.64 1.39
C ASN A 243 -0.76 -40.07 1.99
N THR A 244 0.37 -40.36 1.36
CA THR A 244 1.68 -39.81 1.74
C THR A 244 2.36 -39.29 0.49
N VAL A 245 2.57 -37.98 0.45
CA VAL A 245 3.33 -37.30 -0.60
C VAL A 245 4.77 -37.14 -0.12
N SER A 246 5.72 -37.70 -0.86
CA SER A 246 7.15 -37.64 -0.55
C SER A 246 7.88 -36.57 -1.38
N TYR A 247 8.85 -35.91 -0.77
CA TYR A 247 9.69 -34.90 -1.40
C TYR A 247 11.17 -35.32 -1.27
N THR A 248 11.96 -35.19 -2.33
CA THR A 248 13.38 -35.57 -2.29
C THR A 248 14.29 -34.56 -2.99
N TYR A 249 15.42 -34.26 -2.35
CA TYR A 249 16.39 -33.24 -2.73
C TYR A 249 17.75 -33.91 -2.96
N GLY A 250 18.00 -34.31 -4.20
CA GLY A 250 19.17 -35.07 -4.60
C GLY A 250 20.32 -34.23 -5.16
N ASN A 251 20.14 -32.92 -5.30
CA ASN A 251 21.17 -32.08 -5.89
C ASN A 251 22.29 -31.77 -4.88
N THR A 252 23.54 -31.85 -5.34
CA THR A 252 24.71 -31.62 -4.48
C THR A 252 24.92 -30.15 -4.14
N ASN A 253 24.59 -29.26 -5.08
CA ASN A 253 24.86 -27.82 -5.01
C ASN A 253 23.66 -27.04 -4.49
N TRP A 254 22.44 -27.48 -4.81
CA TRP A 254 21.18 -26.85 -4.43
C TRP A 254 20.38 -27.76 -3.51
N LYS A 255 20.57 -27.60 -2.20
CA LYS A 255 19.94 -28.47 -1.19
C LYS A 255 18.43 -28.27 -1.07
N ASP A 256 17.93 -27.15 -1.56
CA ASP A 256 16.54 -26.74 -1.56
C ASP A 256 15.84 -27.01 -2.91
N MET A 257 16.53 -27.59 -3.88
CA MET A 257 15.96 -27.92 -5.19
C MET A 257 15.29 -29.30 -5.17
N LEU A 258 13.98 -29.32 -5.38
CA LEU A 258 13.14 -30.53 -5.33
C LEU A 258 13.38 -31.42 -6.56
N THR A 259 14.09 -32.53 -6.41
CA THR A 259 14.44 -33.43 -7.54
C THR A 259 13.46 -34.57 -7.77
N ASN A 260 12.61 -34.90 -6.79
CA ASN A 260 11.53 -35.87 -6.95
C ASN A 260 10.32 -35.44 -6.11
N PHE A 261 9.15 -35.43 -6.75
CA PHE A 261 7.88 -35.15 -6.12
C PHE A 261 6.96 -36.37 -6.30
N ASN A 262 6.59 -37.00 -5.18
CA ASN A 262 5.69 -38.15 -5.14
C ASN A 262 6.06 -39.28 -6.13
N GLY A 263 7.33 -39.66 -6.17
CA GLY A 263 7.85 -40.70 -7.07
C GLY A 263 8.17 -40.20 -8.48
N LYS A 264 7.82 -38.97 -8.85
CA LYS A 264 8.09 -38.38 -10.16
C LYS A 264 9.34 -37.52 -10.13
N THR A 265 10.33 -37.87 -10.95
CA THR A 265 11.57 -37.12 -11.07
C THR A 265 11.34 -35.77 -11.75
N ILE A 266 11.99 -34.74 -11.22
CA ILE A 266 12.10 -33.40 -11.82
C ILE A 266 13.56 -33.22 -12.23
N THR A 267 13.78 -32.88 -13.49
CA THR A 267 15.13 -32.54 -13.99
C THR A 267 15.27 -31.03 -14.10
N TYR A 268 16.47 -30.51 -13.87
CA TYR A 268 16.77 -29.09 -13.84
C TYR A 268 17.97 -28.74 -14.71
N ASP A 269 18.05 -27.47 -15.10
CA ASP A 269 19.28 -26.88 -15.62
C ASP A 269 20.25 -26.49 -14.49
N ALA A 270 21.41 -25.94 -14.86
CA ALA A 270 22.47 -25.61 -13.92
C ALA A 270 22.12 -24.48 -12.93
N ILE A 271 21.05 -23.72 -13.17
CA ILE A 271 20.66 -22.57 -12.34
C ILE A 271 19.26 -22.72 -11.73
N GLY A 272 18.81 -23.97 -11.55
CA GLY A 272 17.63 -24.26 -10.76
C GLY A 272 16.29 -24.05 -11.48
N LYS A 273 16.27 -24.19 -12.81
CA LYS A 273 15.01 -24.20 -13.58
C LYS A 273 14.65 -25.59 -14.09
N PRO A 274 13.39 -26.04 -13.93
CA PRO A 274 12.99 -27.37 -14.36
C PRO A 274 13.07 -27.45 -15.88
N ILE A 275 13.58 -28.57 -16.39
CA ILE A 275 13.64 -28.92 -17.82
C ILE A 275 12.57 -29.97 -18.13
N SER A 276 12.27 -30.88 -17.20
CA SER A 276 11.21 -31.87 -17.37
C SER A 276 10.58 -32.27 -16.04
N TYR A 277 9.26 -32.49 -16.06
CA TYR A 277 8.48 -33.02 -14.96
C TYR A 277 7.13 -33.53 -15.48
N ASP A 278 6.74 -34.72 -15.04
CA ASP A 278 5.39 -35.28 -15.23
C ASP A 278 4.86 -35.22 -16.67
N GLY A 279 5.72 -35.57 -17.64
CA GLY A 279 5.36 -35.57 -19.06
C GLY A 279 5.46 -34.21 -19.77
N TYR A 280 5.77 -33.13 -19.05
CA TYR A 280 6.11 -31.83 -19.63
C TYR A 280 7.62 -31.64 -19.79
N ASN A 281 8.00 -30.99 -20.88
CA ASN A 281 9.31 -30.37 -21.08
C ASN A 281 9.17 -28.85 -21.03
N TYR A 282 10.15 -28.19 -20.43
CA TYR A 282 10.16 -26.76 -20.15
C TYR A 282 11.33 -26.10 -20.87
N THR A 283 11.11 -24.92 -21.42
CA THR A 283 12.19 -24.05 -21.88
C THR A 283 12.07 -22.70 -21.21
N TRP A 284 13.21 -22.05 -20.99
CA TRP A 284 13.28 -20.80 -20.27
C TRP A 284 14.16 -19.80 -21.02
N GLU A 285 13.84 -18.52 -20.87
CA GLU A 285 14.56 -17.39 -21.43
C GLU A 285 14.91 -16.40 -20.32
N TRP A 286 15.90 -15.54 -20.57
CA TRP A 286 16.28 -14.44 -19.67
C TRP A 286 16.44 -14.84 -18.19
N GLY A 287 16.93 -16.06 -17.95
CA GLY A 287 17.26 -16.57 -16.63
C GLY A 287 16.09 -17.01 -15.75
N ARG A 288 14.90 -16.42 -15.84
CA ARG A 288 13.71 -16.74 -15.00
C ARG A 288 12.36 -16.74 -15.73
N GLN A 289 12.32 -16.46 -17.02
CA GLN A 289 11.08 -16.40 -17.79
C GLN A 289 10.78 -17.76 -18.42
N LEU A 290 9.64 -18.36 -18.09
CA LEU A 290 9.21 -19.62 -18.71
C LEU A 290 8.82 -19.34 -20.15
N ALA A 291 9.57 -19.86 -21.12
CA ALA A 291 9.34 -19.60 -22.54
C ALA A 291 8.33 -20.60 -23.14
N SER A 292 8.42 -21.88 -22.77
CA SER A 292 7.45 -22.89 -23.20
C SER A 292 7.29 -24.05 -22.23
N MET A 293 6.12 -24.69 -22.32
CA MET A 293 5.84 -26.01 -21.75
C MET A 293 5.21 -26.89 -22.83
N THR A 294 5.85 -28.00 -23.18
CA THR A 294 5.36 -28.93 -24.21
C THR A 294 5.28 -30.35 -23.65
N GLY A 295 4.12 -30.99 -23.79
CA GLY A 295 3.87 -32.31 -23.21
C GLY A 295 2.41 -32.55 -22.88
N ASN A 296 2.03 -33.79 -22.56
CA ASN A 296 0.65 -34.15 -22.18
C ASN A 296 -0.43 -33.63 -23.16
N GLY A 297 -0.14 -33.63 -24.46
CA GLY A 297 -1.06 -33.14 -25.51
C GLY A 297 -1.22 -31.61 -25.55
N LYS A 298 -0.34 -30.85 -24.86
CA LYS A 298 -0.34 -29.39 -24.86
C LYS A 298 0.99 -28.86 -25.38
N THR A 299 0.90 -27.81 -26.20
CA THR A 299 2.01 -26.95 -26.57
C THR A 299 1.69 -25.55 -26.08
N ILE A 300 2.46 -25.08 -25.10
CA ILE A 300 2.24 -23.81 -24.42
C ILE A 300 3.48 -22.94 -24.60
N SER A 301 3.31 -21.67 -24.97
CA SER A 301 4.39 -20.69 -25.03
C SER A 301 3.98 -19.36 -24.42
N TYR A 302 4.95 -18.61 -23.93
CA TYR A 302 4.74 -17.32 -23.29
C TYR A 302 5.67 -16.27 -23.88
N LYS A 303 5.25 -15.00 -23.84
CA LYS A 303 6.11 -13.84 -24.12
C LYS A 303 5.99 -12.82 -23.01
N TYR A 304 7.04 -12.02 -22.86
CA TYR A 304 7.19 -11.04 -21.80
C TYR A 304 7.61 -9.70 -22.41
N ASN A 305 7.30 -8.61 -21.71
CA ASN A 305 7.90 -7.31 -22.01
C ASN A 305 9.34 -7.22 -21.47
N ASP A 306 9.97 -6.08 -21.72
CA ASP A 306 11.32 -5.73 -21.23
C ASP A 306 11.43 -5.74 -19.70
N SER A 307 10.33 -5.47 -18.99
CA SER A 307 10.24 -5.54 -17.53
C SER A 307 10.01 -6.97 -17.01
N GLY A 308 9.91 -7.97 -17.89
CA GLY A 308 9.71 -9.37 -17.55
C GLY A 308 8.27 -9.76 -17.16
N ILE A 309 7.29 -8.90 -17.43
CA ILE A 309 5.88 -9.18 -17.22
C ILE A 309 5.28 -9.86 -18.45
N ARG A 310 4.51 -10.91 -18.24
CA ARG A 310 3.90 -11.72 -19.31
C ARG A 310 2.90 -10.90 -20.11
N THR A 311 3.14 -10.80 -21.42
CA THR A 311 2.30 -10.07 -22.39
C THR A 311 1.56 -11.00 -23.35
N GLN A 312 1.96 -12.27 -23.45
CA GLN A 312 1.27 -13.25 -24.29
C GLN A 312 1.36 -14.65 -23.70
N LYS A 313 0.30 -15.43 -23.94
CA LYS A 313 0.25 -16.88 -23.69
C LYS A 313 -0.41 -17.56 -24.88
N THR A 314 0.21 -18.59 -25.43
CA THR A 314 -0.38 -19.40 -26.50
C THR A 314 -0.52 -20.85 -26.02
N VAL A 315 -1.72 -21.41 -26.08
CA VAL A 315 -2.02 -22.81 -25.73
C VAL A 315 -2.65 -23.48 -26.95
N ASN A 316 -2.00 -24.50 -27.51
CA ASN A 316 -2.52 -25.26 -28.67
C ASN A 316 -3.02 -24.36 -29.81
N ASN A 317 -2.22 -23.34 -30.16
CA ASN A 317 -2.48 -22.29 -31.17
C ASN A 317 -3.51 -21.21 -30.79
N ILE A 318 -4.18 -21.30 -29.64
CA ILE A 318 -5.03 -20.21 -29.13
C ILE A 318 -4.14 -19.24 -28.37
N THR A 319 -4.11 -17.99 -28.82
CA THR A 319 -3.25 -16.96 -28.24
C THR A 319 -4.08 -15.98 -27.42
N THR A 320 -3.75 -15.88 -26.13
CA THR A 320 -4.22 -14.84 -25.22
C THR A 320 -3.17 -13.73 -25.16
N SER A 321 -3.58 -12.49 -25.46
CA SER A 321 -2.71 -11.30 -25.35
C SER A 321 -3.11 -10.48 -24.13
N TYR A 322 -2.13 -9.98 -23.38
CA TYR A 322 -2.32 -9.18 -22.17
C TYR A 322 -1.86 -7.74 -22.40
N HIS A 323 -2.71 -6.79 -22.05
CA HIS A 323 -2.41 -5.36 -22.09
C HIS A 323 -2.19 -4.84 -20.68
N LEU A 324 -1.10 -4.10 -20.50
CA LEU A 324 -0.59 -3.74 -19.18
C LEU A 324 -0.69 -2.24 -18.94
N VAL A 325 -0.92 -1.86 -17.68
CA VAL A 325 -0.61 -0.55 -17.13
C VAL A 325 0.31 -0.78 -15.94
N GLY A 326 1.56 -0.35 -16.04
CA GLY A 326 2.60 -0.77 -15.09
C GLY A 326 2.81 -2.28 -15.13
N ASP A 327 2.71 -2.93 -13.98
CA ASP A 327 2.81 -4.39 -13.81
C ASP A 327 1.44 -5.10 -13.86
N LYS A 328 0.33 -4.35 -13.96
CA LYS A 328 -1.03 -4.88 -13.89
C LYS A 328 -1.61 -5.17 -15.27
N VAL A 329 -2.25 -6.33 -15.42
CA VAL A 329 -3.05 -6.65 -16.59
C VAL A 329 -4.39 -5.93 -16.49
N THR A 330 -4.67 -5.06 -17.45
CA THR A 330 -5.93 -4.29 -17.53
C THR A 330 -6.88 -4.83 -18.60
N TYR A 331 -6.37 -5.58 -19.57
CA TYR A 331 -7.17 -6.23 -20.60
C TYR A 331 -6.51 -7.51 -21.10
N GLU A 332 -7.31 -8.55 -21.32
CA GLU A 332 -6.90 -9.77 -22.02
C GLU A 332 -7.86 -10.15 -23.15
N ASP A 333 -7.30 -10.71 -24.22
CA ASP A 333 -8.02 -11.10 -25.42
C ASP A 333 -7.49 -12.43 -25.96
N ASN A 334 -8.36 -13.45 -26.03
CA ASN A 334 -8.03 -14.74 -26.63
C ASN A 334 -8.73 -14.98 -27.99
N GLY A 335 -9.37 -13.95 -28.56
CA GLY A 335 -10.18 -13.98 -29.76
C GLY A 335 -11.64 -14.36 -29.54
N THR A 336 -11.96 -15.07 -28.45
CA THR A 336 -13.34 -15.43 -28.06
C THR A 336 -13.80 -14.64 -26.83
N ASP A 337 -12.99 -14.66 -25.79
CA ASP A 337 -13.22 -13.94 -24.55
C ASP A 337 -12.32 -12.70 -24.49
N LYS A 338 -12.96 -11.60 -24.13
CA LYS A 338 -12.37 -10.29 -23.89
C LYS A 338 -12.67 -9.93 -22.45
N ILE A 339 -11.62 -9.79 -21.64
CA ILE A 339 -11.76 -9.50 -20.22
C ILE A 339 -11.04 -8.19 -19.89
N TYR A 340 -11.77 -7.21 -19.36
CA TYR A 340 -11.18 -6.00 -18.80
C TYR A 340 -11.12 -6.13 -17.28
N TYR A 341 -10.03 -5.70 -16.66
CA TYR A 341 -9.83 -5.75 -15.22
C TYR A 341 -9.83 -4.34 -14.64
N THR A 342 -10.58 -4.16 -13.56
CA THR A 342 -10.64 -2.87 -12.84
C THR A 342 -9.91 -2.97 -11.51
N TYR A 343 -9.12 -1.95 -11.22
CA TYR A 343 -8.37 -1.81 -9.97
C TYR A 343 -8.85 -0.56 -9.22
N ASP A 344 -8.78 -0.59 -7.89
CA ASP A 344 -9.01 0.61 -7.08
C ASP A 344 -7.77 1.51 -7.01
N SER A 345 -7.89 2.66 -6.36
CA SER A 345 -6.79 3.63 -6.20
C SER A 345 -5.62 3.12 -5.35
N SER A 346 -5.74 1.94 -4.76
CA SER A 346 -4.68 1.24 -4.02
C SER A 346 -4.19 0.00 -4.78
N ASP A 347 -4.41 -0.05 -6.10
CA ASP A 347 -4.02 -1.11 -7.03
C ASP A 347 -4.59 -2.50 -6.70
N ASN A 348 -5.68 -2.58 -5.92
CA ASN A 348 -6.33 -3.86 -5.65
C ASN A 348 -7.29 -4.20 -6.77
N LEU A 349 -7.21 -5.42 -7.28
CA LEU A 349 -8.13 -5.94 -8.29
C LEU A 349 -9.55 -6.07 -7.72
N VAL A 350 -10.51 -5.39 -8.37
CA VAL A 350 -11.89 -5.24 -7.90
C VAL A 350 -12.88 -6.04 -8.73
N SER A 351 -12.74 -6.01 -10.05
CA SER A 351 -13.71 -6.62 -10.95
C SER A 351 -13.09 -7.09 -12.26
N MET A 352 -13.85 -7.92 -12.97
CA MET A 352 -13.61 -8.34 -14.33
C MET A 352 -14.86 -8.12 -15.19
N ASN A 353 -14.69 -7.44 -16.32
CA ASN A 353 -15.69 -7.33 -17.36
C ASN A 353 -15.45 -8.41 -18.41
N LEU A 354 -16.24 -9.48 -18.41
CA LEU A 354 -16.16 -10.54 -19.41
C LEU A 354 -17.19 -10.28 -20.51
N ASN A 355 -16.72 -9.97 -21.72
CA ASN A 355 -17.54 -9.76 -22.92
C ASN A 355 -18.70 -8.77 -22.72
N GLY A 356 -18.48 -7.68 -21.96
CA GLY A 356 -19.48 -6.66 -21.69
C GLY A 356 -20.27 -6.87 -20.39
N VAL A 357 -20.06 -7.98 -19.67
CA VAL A 357 -20.72 -8.26 -18.39
C VAL A 357 -19.72 -8.13 -17.24
N GLU A 358 -20.03 -7.24 -16.29
CA GLU A 358 -19.20 -6.96 -15.13
C GLU A 358 -19.45 -7.96 -13.98
N TYR A 359 -18.37 -8.47 -13.39
CA TYR A 359 -18.38 -9.31 -12.21
C TYR A 359 -17.36 -8.82 -11.19
N PHE A 360 -17.73 -8.82 -9.92
CA PHE A 360 -16.93 -8.28 -8.83
C PHE A 360 -16.38 -9.40 -7.95
N TYR A 361 -15.15 -9.22 -7.46
CA TYR A 361 -14.46 -10.23 -6.66
C TYR A 361 -14.92 -10.21 -5.19
N ILE A 362 -15.25 -11.39 -4.65
CA ILE A 362 -15.46 -11.63 -3.22
C ILE A 362 -14.16 -12.21 -2.65
N ARG A 363 -13.71 -11.68 -1.50
CA ARG A 363 -12.44 -12.05 -0.88
C ARG A 363 -12.55 -12.47 0.58
N ASN A 364 -11.59 -13.28 1.02
CA ASN A 364 -11.35 -13.58 2.44
C ASN A 364 -10.24 -12.66 3.02
N ALA A 365 -9.93 -12.77 4.32
CA ALA A 365 -8.92 -11.94 4.99
C ALA A 365 -7.49 -12.22 4.48
N GLN A 366 -7.29 -13.38 3.87
CA GLN A 366 -6.01 -13.79 3.30
C GLN A 366 -5.86 -13.31 1.85
N ASN A 367 -6.80 -12.52 1.34
CA ASN A 367 -6.84 -11.96 0.00
C ASN A 367 -7.13 -12.97 -1.13
N ASP A 368 -7.62 -14.17 -0.81
CA ASP A 368 -8.11 -15.12 -1.83
C ASP A 368 -9.36 -14.60 -2.50
N ILE A 369 -9.47 -14.80 -3.81
CA ILE A 369 -10.74 -14.68 -4.50
C ILE A 369 -11.55 -15.95 -4.24
N ILE A 370 -12.57 -15.83 -3.39
CA ILE A 370 -13.46 -16.92 -2.96
C ILE A 370 -14.79 -16.92 -3.71
N GLY A 371 -15.08 -15.89 -4.51
CA GLY A 371 -16.26 -15.86 -5.35
C GLY A 371 -16.35 -14.66 -6.29
N LEU A 372 -17.38 -14.69 -7.14
CA LEU A 372 -17.76 -13.61 -8.04
C LEU A 372 -19.24 -13.28 -7.85
N PHE A 373 -19.60 -12.00 -7.80
CA PHE A 373 -20.99 -11.58 -7.90
C PHE A 373 -21.22 -10.68 -9.11
N ASP A 374 -22.43 -10.75 -9.67
CA ASP A 374 -22.83 -9.99 -10.84
C ASP A 374 -23.40 -8.60 -10.50
N LYS A 375 -23.87 -7.89 -11.52
CA LYS A 375 -24.50 -6.56 -11.34
C LYS A 375 -25.71 -6.57 -10.41
N ASP A 376 -26.37 -7.71 -10.24
CA ASP A 376 -27.57 -7.85 -9.42
C ASP A 376 -27.20 -8.25 -7.98
N GLY A 377 -25.91 -8.31 -7.63
CA GLY A 377 -25.45 -8.73 -6.30
C GLY A 377 -25.57 -10.24 -6.08
N THR A 378 -25.84 -11.01 -7.12
CA THR A 378 -25.98 -12.47 -7.04
C THR A 378 -24.61 -13.10 -7.18
N GLN A 379 -24.24 -13.97 -6.25
CA GLN A 379 -23.01 -14.75 -6.37
C GLN A 379 -23.15 -15.80 -7.48
N VAL A 380 -22.35 -15.66 -8.53
CA VAL A 380 -22.39 -16.52 -9.73
C VAL A 380 -21.28 -17.57 -9.75
N ALA A 381 -20.25 -17.40 -8.92
CA ALA A 381 -19.19 -18.38 -8.73
C ALA A 381 -18.68 -18.37 -7.28
N SER A 382 -18.25 -19.53 -6.79
CA SER A 382 -17.48 -19.69 -5.56
C SER A 382 -16.26 -20.58 -5.84
N TYR A 383 -15.15 -20.29 -5.18
CA TYR A 383 -13.89 -21.02 -5.30
C TYR A 383 -13.48 -21.59 -3.95
N SER A 384 -13.04 -22.85 -3.93
CA SER A 384 -12.43 -23.46 -2.75
C SER A 384 -11.02 -23.91 -3.09
N TYR A 385 -10.09 -23.62 -2.17
CA TYR A 385 -8.69 -24.01 -2.27
C TYR A 385 -8.30 -24.89 -1.08
N ASP A 386 -7.23 -25.67 -1.19
CA ASP A 386 -6.49 -26.11 -0.01
C ASP A 386 -5.62 -24.96 0.54
N SER A 387 -4.99 -25.16 1.69
CA SER A 387 -4.20 -24.10 2.34
C SER A 387 -2.90 -23.77 1.61
N TRP A 388 -2.55 -24.49 0.54
CA TRP A 388 -1.44 -24.20 -0.36
C TRP A 388 -1.92 -23.65 -1.70
N GLY A 389 -3.20 -23.30 -1.83
CA GLY A 389 -3.78 -22.64 -3.00
C GLY A 389 -4.18 -23.59 -4.13
N LYS A 390 -4.14 -24.91 -3.92
CA LYS A 390 -4.64 -25.88 -4.92
C LYS A 390 -6.15 -25.74 -5.02
N LEU A 391 -6.63 -25.42 -6.22
CA LEU A 391 -8.07 -25.34 -6.50
C LEU A 391 -8.72 -26.72 -6.31
N ILE A 392 -9.75 -26.78 -5.47
CA ILE A 392 -10.49 -28.00 -5.16
C ILE A 392 -11.78 -28.07 -5.98
N PHE A 393 -12.57 -26.99 -5.97
CA PHE A 393 -13.74 -26.86 -6.82
C PHE A 393 -14.07 -25.40 -7.13
N ILE A 394 -14.76 -25.21 -8.25
CA ILE A 394 -15.53 -24.01 -8.59
C ILE A 394 -17.00 -24.42 -8.56
N LYS A 395 -17.85 -23.67 -7.86
CA LYS A 395 -19.30 -23.90 -7.88
C LYS A 395 -20.04 -22.68 -8.38
N ASP A 396 -21.16 -22.90 -9.06
CA ASP A 396 -22.09 -21.81 -9.43
C ASP A 396 -22.94 -21.35 -8.23
N GLY A 397 -23.81 -20.37 -8.44
CA GLY A 397 -24.72 -19.84 -7.41
C GLY A 397 -25.74 -20.86 -6.87
N SER A 398 -25.93 -22.01 -7.53
CA SER A 398 -26.76 -23.11 -7.04
C SER A 398 -25.99 -24.15 -6.22
N GLY A 399 -24.66 -24.01 -6.15
CA GLY A 399 -23.76 -24.98 -5.49
C GLY A 399 -23.34 -26.14 -6.39
N THR A 400 -23.63 -26.10 -7.70
CA THR A 400 -23.23 -27.13 -8.66
C THR A 400 -21.77 -26.99 -9.02
N ASP A 401 -21.02 -28.09 -9.05
CA ASP A 401 -19.61 -28.11 -9.46
C ASP A 401 -19.48 -27.80 -10.96
N ILE A 402 -18.78 -26.70 -11.25
CA ILE A 402 -18.50 -26.18 -12.60
C ILE A 402 -16.98 -26.09 -12.86
N THR A 403 -16.16 -26.80 -12.08
CA THR A 403 -14.68 -26.74 -12.15
C THR A 403 -14.13 -27.03 -13.54
N ASN A 404 -14.80 -27.90 -14.31
CA ASN A 404 -14.40 -28.26 -15.66
C ASN A 404 -15.29 -27.65 -16.75
N ASN A 405 -16.21 -26.74 -16.38
CA ASN A 405 -17.07 -26.06 -17.34
C ASN A 405 -16.36 -24.84 -17.94
N THR A 406 -15.72 -25.05 -19.09
CA THR A 406 -14.94 -24.03 -19.81
C THR A 406 -15.77 -22.81 -20.26
N GLY A 407 -17.10 -22.94 -20.33
CA GLY A 407 -18.00 -21.84 -20.69
C GLY A 407 -18.38 -20.95 -19.50
N SER A 408 -18.17 -21.41 -18.26
CA SER A 408 -18.58 -20.67 -17.06
C SER A 408 -17.68 -19.47 -16.78
N VAL A 409 -18.26 -18.40 -16.23
CA VAL A 409 -17.50 -17.24 -15.74
C VAL A 409 -16.47 -17.65 -14.68
N GLY A 410 -16.84 -18.61 -13.83
CA GLY A 410 -15.97 -19.14 -12.79
C GLY A 410 -14.68 -19.75 -13.34
N TYR A 411 -14.78 -20.55 -14.42
CA TYR A 411 -13.62 -21.13 -15.10
C TYR A 411 -12.79 -20.07 -15.84
N LYS A 412 -13.46 -19.12 -16.49
CA LYS A 412 -12.81 -18.08 -17.31
C LYS A 412 -12.02 -17.07 -16.48
N ASN A 413 -12.44 -16.79 -15.25
CA ASN A 413 -11.68 -15.94 -14.34
C ASN A 413 -10.30 -16.56 -14.02
N PRO A 414 -9.19 -15.88 -14.38
CA PRO A 414 -7.86 -16.39 -14.10
C PRO A 414 -7.35 -15.96 -12.72
N TYR A 415 -7.86 -14.88 -12.13
CA TYR A 415 -7.41 -14.42 -10.81
C TYR A 415 -8.09 -15.20 -9.69
N ARG A 416 -7.29 -15.88 -8.86
CA ARG A 416 -7.77 -16.88 -7.89
C ARG A 416 -7.12 -16.73 -6.51
N TYR A 417 -6.44 -17.76 -6.01
CA TYR A 417 -5.73 -17.78 -4.73
C TYR A 417 -4.80 -16.56 -4.59
N ARG A 418 -4.90 -15.85 -3.46
CA ARG A 418 -4.22 -14.57 -3.15
C ARG A 418 -4.36 -13.46 -4.21
N GLY A 419 -5.26 -13.61 -5.18
CA GLY A 419 -5.35 -12.73 -6.34
C GLY A 419 -4.30 -13.00 -7.42
N TYR A 420 -3.67 -14.18 -7.45
CA TYR A 420 -2.72 -14.57 -8.49
C TYR A 420 -3.41 -15.06 -9.75
N MET A 421 -2.73 -14.91 -10.90
CA MET A 421 -3.18 -15.44 -12.18
C MET A 421 -2.90 -16.94 -12.28
N TYR A 422 -3.95 -17.75 -12.41
CA TYR A 422 -3.88 -19.20 -12.52
C TYR A 422 -4.00 -19.69 -13.96
N ASP A 423 -3.01 -20.45 -14.41
CA ASP A 423 -3.04 -21.11 -15.72
C ASP A 423 -3.69 -22.48 -15.58
N THR A 424 -5.00 -22.56 -15.87
CA THR A 424 -5.78 -23.80 -15.70
C THR A 424 -5.22 -24.98 -16.51
N GLU A 425 -4.54 -24.70 -17.62
CA GLU A 425 -3.91 -25.71 -18.45
C GLU A 425 -2.63 -26.33 -17.85
N THR A 426 -1.96 -25.67 -16.91
CA THR A 426 -0.75 -26.19 -16.25
C THR A 426 -0.96 -26.47 -14.77
N GLY A 427 -1.94 -25.83 -14.15
CA GLY A 427 -2.13 -25.83 -12.70
C GLY A 427 -1.16 -24.91 -11.94
N LEU A 428 -0.43 -24.05 -12.65
CA LEU A 428 0.54 -23.12 -12.06
C LEU A 428 -0.10 -21.74 -11.83
N TYR A 429 0.36 -21.07 -10.78
CA TYR A 429 0.14 -19.64 -10.60
C TYR A 429 1.32 -18.86 -11.16
N TYR A 430 1.03 -17.83 -11.95
CA TYR A 430 1.99 -16.85 -12.43
C TYR A 430 2.07 -15.69 -11.45
N LEU A 431 3.22 -15.53 -10.80
CA LEU A 431 3.51 -14.47 -9.85
C LEU A 431 4.62 -13.59 -10.43
N GLN A 432 4.49 -13.16 -11.69
CA GLN A 432 5.45 -12.28 -12.36
C GLN A 432 6.88 -12.86 -12.50
N SER A 433 7.70 -12.77 -11.45
CA SER A 433 9.08 -13.23 -11.45
C SER A 433 9.25 -14.76 -11.32
N ARG A 434 8.23 -15.45 -10.78
CA ARG A 434 8.24 -16.90 -10.57
C ARG A 434 6.91 -17.57 -10.90
N TYR A 435 6.98 -18.88 -11.05
CA TYR A 435 5.82 -19.76 -11.20
C TYR A 435 5.66 -20.62 -9.95
N TYR A 436 4.49 -20.52 -9.31
CA TYR A 436 4.15 -21.28 -8.12
C TYR A 436 3.35 -22.54 -8.48
N ASN A 437 3.77 -23.69 -7.97
CA ASN A 437 3.05 -24.94 -8.12
C ASN A 437 2.35 -25.31 -6.80
N PRO A 438 1.01 -25.18 -6.72
CA PRO A 438 0.27 -25.47 -5.49
C PRO A 438 0.25 -26.96 -5.14
N GLU A 439 0.47 -27.87 -6.10
CA GLU A 439 0.63 -29.31 -5.79
C GLU A 439 1.94 -29.56 -5.05
N TRP A 440 3.00 -28.85 -5.43
CA TRP A 440 4.29 -28.94 -4.73
C TRP A 440 4.27 -28.16 -3.42
N GLY A 441 3.46 -27.10 -3.32
CA GLY A 441 3.55 -26.12 -2.25
C GLY A 441 4.80 -25.25 -2.35
N ARG A 442 5.41 -25.16 -3.55
CA ARG A 442 6.71 -24.50 -3.77
C ARG A 442 6.76 -23.80 -5.13
N PHE A 443 7.66 -22.83 -5.25
CA PHE A 443 8.03 -22.27 -6.55
C PHE A 443 8.76 -23.32 -7.40
N ILE A 444 8.54 -23.29 -8.71
CA ILE A 444 9.21 -24.23 -9.62
C ILE A 444 10.61 -23.75 -10.01
N ASN A 445 10.85 -22.44 -10.00
CA ASN A 445 12.12 -21.81 -10.32
C ASN A 445 12.65 -21.01 -9.13
N SER A 446 13.97 -20.87 -9.06
CA SER A 446 14.68 -20.19 -7.98
C SER A 446 14.37 -18.69 -7.92
N ASP A 447 14.38 -18.18 -6.69
CA ASP A 447 14.37 -16.74 -6.41
C ASP A 447 15.64 -16.05 -6.91
N ALA A 448 15.53 -14.75 -7.23
CA ALA A 448 16.70 -13.89 -7.39
C ALA A 448 17.15 -13.25 -6.06
N ALA A 449 16.22 -13.13 -5.10
CA ALA A 449 16.54 -12.65 -3.76
C ALA A 449 17.26 -13.76 -2.98
N ILE A 450 18.45 -13.45 -2.48
CA ILE A 450 19.19 -14.32 -1.57
C ILE A 450 18.82 -13.96 -0.12
N GLY A 451 18.68 -14.98 0.72
CA GLY A 451 18.22 -14.84 2.11
C GLY A 451 18.99 -13.82 2.95
N SER A 452 18.37 -13.40 4.05
CA SER A 452 18.93 -12.44 5.00
C SER A 452 19.69 -13.14 6.13
N VAL A 453 20.85 -12.61 6.49
CA VAL A 453 21.64 -13.13 7.63
C VAL A 453 20.80 -13.06 8.91
N GLY A 454 20.66 -14.20 9.58
CA GLY A 454 19.87 -14.34 10.81
C GLY A 454 18.46 -14.88 10.58
N GLU A 455 17.97 -14.93 9.34
CA GLU A 455 16.64 -15.45 9.00
C GLU A 455 16.78 -16.87 8.40
N LEU A 456 16.69 -17.88 9.25
CA LEU A 456 17.01 -19.28 8.92
C LEU A 456 16.36 -19.78 7.62
N LEU A 457 15.07 -19.49 7.45
CA LEU A 457 14.28 -20.00 6.34
C LEU A 457 14.37 -19.14 5.07
N SER A 458 14.87 -17.91 5.18
CA SER A 458 14.94 -16.97 4.04
C SER A 458 15.92 -17.41 2.94
N HIS A 459 16.81 -18.36 3.25
CA HIS A 459 17.77 -18.91 2.30
C HIS A 459 17.19 -20.03 1.41
N ASN A 460 15.94 -20.45 1.64
CA ASN A 460 15.28 -21.43 0.80
C ASN A 460 14.69 -20.75 -0.45
N LEU A 461 15.36 -20.90 -1.61
CA LEU A 461 15.06 -20.14 -2.83
C LEU A 461 13.78 -20.60 -3.55
N PHE A 462 13.15 -21.68 -3.08
CA PHE A 462 11.94 -22.25 -3.69
C PHE A 462 10.76 -22.32 -2.72
N ALA A 463 10.95 -22.02 -1.44
CA ALA A 463 9.87 -22.04 -0.45
C ALA A 463 8.84 -20.97 -0.80
N TYR A 464 7.56 -21.36 -0.85
CA TYR A 464 6.48 -20.40 -0.95
C TYR A 464 6.13 -19.89 0.43
N CYS A 465 6.12 -18.57 0.61
CA CYS A 465 5.65 -17.93 1.85
C CYS A 465 6.37 -18.43 3.12
N ILE A 466 7.66 -18.79 3.01
CA ILE A 466 8.46 -19.30 4.14
C ILE A 466 7.74 -20.47 4.86
N ASN A 467 7.07 -21.33 4.08
CA ASN A 467 6.22 -22.42 4.56
C ASN A 467 5.04 -22.03 5.46
N ASN A 468 4.65 -20.75 5.44
CA ASN A 468 3.48 -20.23 6.12
C ASN A 468 2.48 -19.60 5.12
N PRO A 469 1.92 -20.40 4.20
CA PRO A 469 1.01 -19.90 3.17
C PRO A 469 -0.28 -19.34 3.78
N VAL A 470 -0.66 -19.77 4.98
CA VAL A 470 -1.88 -19.31 5.67
C VAL A 470 -1.76 -17.85 6.10
N ASN A 471 -0.58 -17.42 6.54
CA ASN A 471 -0.36 -16.10 7.11
C ASN A 471 0.42 -15.13 6.20
N MET A 472 0.86 -15.59 5.03
CA MET A 472 1.67 -14.80 4.12
C MET A 472 1.14 -14.86 2.69
N LEU A 473 1.57 -13.90 1.89
CA LEU A 473 1.44 -13.91 0.44
C LEU A 473 2.75 -13.41 -0.18
N ASP A 474 3.05 -13.84 -1.40
CA ASP A 474 4.13 -13.29 -2.23
C ASP A 474 3.50 -12.60 -3.46
N GLY A 475 3.52 -11.27 -3.51
CA GLY A 475 2.73 -10.50 -4.48
C GLY A 475 3.27 -10.56 -5.91
N ASP A 476 4.59 -10.65 -6.06
CA ASP A 476 5.32 -10.55 -7.32
C ASP A 476 6.35 -11.68 -7.49
N GLY A 477 6.29 -12.68 -6.61
CA GLY A 477 7.18 -13.82 -6.61
C GLY A 477 8.61 -13.49 -6.17
N ASN A 478 8.90 -12.37 -5.50
CA ASN A 478 10.27 -12.07 -5.04
C ASN A 478 10.44 -12.15 -3.52
N TRP A 479 9.48 -11.63 -2.75
CA TRP A 479 9.58 -11.69 -1.29
C TRP A 479 8.20 -11.82 -0.67
N PRO A 480 7.98 -12.86 0.16
CA PRO A 480 6.72 -13.00 0.85
C PRO A 480 6.58 -11.92 1.93
N SER A 481 5.37 -11.40 2.03
CA SER A 481 4.94 -10.47 3.06
C SER A 481 3.99 -11.20 4.00
N TRP A 482 4.03 -10.85 5.29
CA TRP A 482 2.94 -11.21 6.18
C TRP A 482 1.64 -10.60 5.65
N LEU A 483 0.53 -11.32 5.83
CA LEU A 483 -0.79 -10.80 5.56
C LEU A 483 -1.04 -9.62 6.50
N ASP A 484 -0.72 -8.43 6.01
CA ASP A 484 -1.16 -7.20 6.61
C ASP A 484 -2.67 -7.26 6.69
N SER A 485 -3.18 -7.18 7.91
CA SER A 485 -4.61 -7.28 8.18
C SER A 485 -5.30 -6.03 7.61
N ILE A 486 -5.55 -6.02 6.31
CA ILE A 486 -6.13 -4.94 5.49
C ILE A 486 -5.79 -3.53 6.05
N THR A 487 -4.50 -3.19 6.10
CA THR A 487 -4.04 -1.84 6.45
C THR A 487 -3.82 -1.01 5.20
N ASN A 488 -4.87 -0.76 4.42
CA ASN A 488 -4.85 0.28 3.38
C ASN A 488 -4.91 1.72 3.96
N ALA A 489 -4.35 1.98 5.14
CA ALA A 489 -4.35 3.32 5.73
C ALA A 489 -3.11 3.72 6.54
N ILE A 490 -2.08 2.87 6.66
CA ILE A 490 -0.83 3.36 7.25
C ILE A 490 -0.02 4.14 6.19
N SER A 491 -0.12 3.79 4.90
CA SER A 491 0.65 4.49 3.86
C SER A 491 0.20 5.94 3.61
N SER A 492 -1.11 6.26 3.67
CA SER A 492 -1.60 7.63 3.44
C SER A 492 -1.57 8.50 4.70
N LEU A 493 -1.78 7.92 5.89
CA LEU A 493 -1.74 8.68 7.14
C LEU A 493 -0.30 8.98 7.58
N VAL A 494 0.66 8.07 7.37
CA VAL A 494 2.07 8.33 7.70
C VAL A 494 2.70 9.37 6.78
N THR A 495 2.39 9.38 5.47
CA THR A 495 2.85 10.44 4.56
C THR A 495 2.18 11.79 4.85
N THR A 496 0.90 11.80 5.19
CA THR A 496 0.20 13.05 5.55
C THR A 496 0.67 13.61 6.89
N ILE A 497 0.90 12.74 7.89
CA ILE A 497 1.42 13.13 9.21
C ILE A 497 2.89 13.55 9.12
N THR A 498 3.75 12.86 8.36
CA THR A 498 5.15 13.29 8.18
C THR A 498 5.24 14.59 7.39
N SER A 499 4.35 14.83 6.43
CA SER A 499 4.27 16.10 5.68
C SER A 499 3.74 17.25 6.53
N ALA A 500 2.74 17.00 7.39
CA ALA A 500 2.20 17.97 8.33
C ALA A 500 3.17 18.27 9.49
N ILE A 501 3.89 17.25 10.00
CA ILE A 501 4.94 17.44 11.01
C ILE A 501 6.12 18.17 10.37
N SER A 502 6.51 17.84 9.14
CA SER A 502 7.58 18.56 8.44
C SER A 502 7.19 20.01 8.15
N SER A 503 5.94 20.31 7.79
CA SER A 503 5.50 21.68 7.56
C SER A 503 5.40 22.49 8.86
N VAL A 504 4.94 21.89 9.97
CA VAL A 504 4.93 22.53 11.29
C VAL A 504 6.34 22.74 11.82
N VAL A 505 7.22 21.73 11.70
CA VAL A 505 8.64 21.84 12.09
C VAL A 505 9.33 22.90 11.24
N THR A 506 9.11 22.93 9.92
CA THR A 506 9.70 23.95 9.04
C THR A 506 9.16 25.34 9.35
N THR A 507 7.87 25.49 9.68
CA THR A 507 7.29 26.79 10.05
C THR A 507 7.82 27.27 11.41
N VAL A 508 7.99 26.36 12.38
CA VAL A 508 8.56 26.67 13.69
C VAL A 508 10.06 26.94 13.60
N THR A 509 10.83 26.21 12.78
CA THR A 509 12.27 26.48 12.57
C THR A 509 12.48 27.77 11.79
N THR A 510 11.67 28.05 10.76
CA THR A 510 11.78 29.32 10.01
C THR A 510 11.37 30.52 10.89
N ALA A 511 10.35 30.36 11.75
CA ALA A 511 9.98 31.37 12.74
C ALA A 511 11.05 31.51 13.85
N ALA A 512 11.69 30.42 14.28
CA ALA A 512 12.77 30.42 15.26
C ALA A 512 14.08 31.00 14.68
N GLU A 513 14.39 30.75 13.41
CA GLU A 513 15.55 31.27 12.68
C GLU A 513 15.36 32.77 12.35
N ALA A 514 14.14 33.18 11.96
CA ALA A 514 13.76 34.59 11.82
C ALA A 514 13.76 35.34 13.16
N ALA A 515 13.40 34.67 14.27
CA ALA A 515 13.54 35.23 15.61
C ALA A 515 15.00 35.23 16.12
N SER A 516 15.84 34.31 15.65
CA SER A 516 17.26 34.21 16.05
C SER A 516 18.18 35.17 15.29
N SER A 517 17.76 35.65 14.11
CA SER A 517 18.56 36.54 13.26
C SER A 517 18.35 38.04 13.54
N PHE A 518 17.49 38.41 14.50
CA PHE A 518 17.23 39.82 14.86
C PHE A 518 17.44 40.14 16.35
N VAL A 519 18.57 39.72 16.94
CA VAL A 519 18.99 40.24 18.26
C VAL A 519 20.46 40.63 18.23
N TYR A 520 20.75 41.87 17.84
CA TYR A 520 21.94 42.54 18.36
C TYR A 520 21.78 42.67 19.88
N SER A 521 22.68 42.06 20.67
CA SER A 521 22.55 42.10 22.12
C SER A 521 22.72 43.54 22.62
N LYS A 522 21.64 44.10 23.18
CA LYS A 522 21.60 45.49 23.67
C LYS A 522 22.54 45.63 24.88
N MET A 523 23.29 46.73 24.97
CA MET A 523 24.14 47.01 26.14
C MET A 523 23.29 47.06 27.41
N LYS A 524 23.66 46.26 28.40
CA LYS A 524 23.04 46.16 29.74
C LYS A 524 23.83 47.00 30.75
N ASP A 525 23.14 47.58 31.73
CA ASP A 525 23.75 48.47 32.74
C ASP A 525 24.48 47.71 33.87
N LEU A 526 25.75 48.06 34.11
CA LEU A 526 26.57 47.62 35.25
C LEU A 526 26.54 48.62 36.41
N GLY A 527 25.87 49.77 36.23
CA GLY A 527 25.73 50.83 37.20
C GLY A 527 26.96 51.75 37.28
N LYS A 528 26.75 52.98 37.78
CA LYS A 528 27.77 54.04 37.90
C LYS A 528 28.43 54.41 36.55
N GLY A 529 27.64 54.40 35.47
CA GLY A 529 28.07 54.83 34.13
C GLY A 529 28.82 53.77 33.32
N TRP A 530 28.68 52.49 33.68
CA TRP A 530 29.27 51.34 32.97
C TRP A 530 28.19 50.43 32.40
N SER A 531 28.43 49.86 31.22
CA SER A 531 27.53 48.92 30.57
C SER A 531 28.32 47.79 29.89
N TYR A 532 27.66 46.67 29.62
CA TYR A 532 28.24 45.51 28.96
C TYR A 532 27.29 44.83 27.99
N ARG A 533 27.82 44.01 27.10
CA ARG A 533 27.06 43.04 26.31
C ARG A 533 27.88 41.76 26.13
N ARG A 534 27.18 40.64 25.95
CA ARG A 534 27.80 39.35 25.60
C ARG A 534 27.33 38.98 24.21
N ASP A 535 28.29 38.78 23.33
CA ASP A 535 28.03 38.43 21.95
C ASP A 535 28.48 36.99 21.70
N LYS A 536 27.60 36.18 21.11
CA LYS A 536 27.96 34.87 20.58
C LYS A 536 28.57 35.12 19.21
N GLY A 537 29.85 34.77 19.03
CA GLY A 537 30.58 35.07 17.79
C GLY A 537 29.85 34.54 16.55
N GLY A 538 29.34 35.45 15.72
CA GLY A 538 28.71 35.13 14.45
C GLY A 538 29.70 35.23 13.29
N SER A 539 29.63 34.26 12.38
CA SER A 539 30.34 34.15 11.10
C SER A 539 31.74 33.51 11.09
N HIS A 540 31.97 32.80 9.98
CA HIS A 540 32.88 31.69 9.78
C HIS A 540 34.34 31.99 10.12
N THR A 541 34.85 31.29 11.14
CA THR A 541 36.10 30.50 11.16
C THR A 541 36.68 30.32 12.56
N ARG A 542 36.24 31.05 13.61
CA ARG A 542 36.60 30.78 15.02
C ARG A 542 35.51 31.27 16.01
N GLU A 543 34.71 30.33 16.53
CA GLU A 543 33.60 30.53 17.49
C GLU A 543 34.09 30.69 18.93
N LYS A 544 34.08 31.91 19.48
CA LYS A 544 34.21 32.12 20.93
C LYS A 544 33.19 33.13 21.41
N GLU A 545 32.53 32.81 22.52
CA GLU A 545 31.76 33.81 23.26
C GLU A 545 32.72 34.89 23.76
N HIS A 546 32.27 36.14 23.71
CA HIS A 546 33.05 37.27 24.18
C HIS A 546 32.17 38.33 24.82
N VAL A 547 32.77 39.13 25.70
CA VAL A 547 32.10 40.22 26.40
C VAL A 547 32.70 41.55 25.98
N HIS A 548 31.84 42.56 25.77
CA HIS A 548 32.22 43.97 25.63
C HIS A 548 31.79 44.73 26.88
N VAL A 549 32.64 45.59 27.42
CA VAL A 549 32.36 46.45 28.58
C VAL A 549 32.77 47.88 28.23
N GLN A 550 31.89 48.86 28.46
CA GLN A 550 32.20 50.27 28.20
C GLN A 550 31.69 51.20 29.30
N GLY A 551 32.44 52.28 29.56
CA GLY A 551 32.09 53.28 30.58
C GLY A 551 33.24 54.25 30.79
N GLY A 552 32.93 55.47 31.25
CA GLY A 552 33.94 56.52 31.48
C GLY A 552 34.81 56.87 30.25
N GLY A 553 34.25 56.74 29.04
CA GLY A 553 34.95 56.99 27.77
C GLY A 553 35.85 55.85 27.26
N LYS A 554 35.91 54.70 27.96
CA LYS A 554 36.75 53.55 27.58
C LYS A 554 35.92 52.32 27.20
N LYS A 555 36.46 51.47 26.32
CA LYS A 555 35.88 50.21 25.86
C LYS A 555 36.86 49.04 26.07
N TYR A 556 36.34 47.92 26.54
CA TYR A 556 37.11 46.71 26.83
C TYR A 556 36.41 45.49 26.23
N GLN A 557 37.19 44.53 25.75
CA GLN A 557 36.68 43.26 25.24
C GLN A 557 37.56 42.09 25.68
N GLN A 558 36.94 40.95 25.98
CA GLN A 558 37.63 39.70 26.29
C GLN A 558 36.84 38.49 25.77
N ASP A 559 37.54 37.56 25.13
CA ASP A 559 36.99 36.26 24.73
C ASP A 559 37.00 35.28 25.93
N VAL A 560 36.17 34.24 25.89
CA VAL A 560 36.00 33.29 27.02
C VAL A 560 37.28 32.56 27.44
N ASP A 561 38.26 32.47 26.53
CA ASP A 561 39.57 31.85 26.76
C ASP A 561 40.67 32.86 27.11
N GLY A 562 40.31 34.12 27.38
CA GLY A 562 41.25 35.19 27.71
C GLY A 562 41.87 35.89 26.51
N GLY A 563 41.56 35.45 25.28
CA GLY A 563 41.99 36.08 24.04
C GLY A 563 41.49 37.52 23.91
N ARG A 564 42.36 38.42 23.41
CA ARG A 564 42.00 39.81 23.10
C ARG A 564 41.73 39.96 21.59
N ARG A 565 40.51 40.33 21.21
CA ARG A 565 40.15 40.62 19.80
C ARG A 565 40.30 42.12 19.47
N THR A 566 41.29 42.41 18.61
CA THR A 566 41.35 43.42 17.53
C THR A 566 41.62 44.93 17.77
N LEU A 567 42.49 45.44 16.89
CA LEU A 567 42.81 46.76 16.29
C LEU A 567 42.46 48.11 16.96
N GLU A 568 41.58 48.21 17.96
CA GLU A 568 41.27 49.50 18.65
C GLU A 568 41.85 49.58 20.08
N ASN A 569 42.53 48.54 20.56
CA ASN A 569 43.21 48.52 21.85
C ASN A 569 44.74 48.36 21.66
N PRO A 570 45.55 49.44 21.72
CA PRO A 570 47.00 49.32 21.69
C PRO A 570 47.50 48.50 22.91
N PRO A 571 48.64 47.80 22.80
CA PRO A 571 49.19 47.03 23.91
C PRO A 571 49.49 47.95 25.09
N GLY A 572 48.80 47.78 26.22
CA GLY A 572 49.07 48.52 27.45
C GLY A 572 47.88 49.20 28.14
N LEU A 573 46.66 49.13 27.59
CA LEU A 573 45.48 49.60 28.33
C LEU A 573 45.12 48.63 29.49
N PRO A 574 44.93 49.14 30.72
CA PRO A 574 44.64 48.31 31.89
C PRO A 574 43.23 47.72 31.77
N HIS A 575 43.06 46.48 32.23
CA HIS A 575 41.77 45.81 32.43
C HIS A 575 40.67 46.75 32.94
N PRO A 576 39.37 46.44 32.74
CA PRO A 576 38.31 47.21 33.38
C PRO A 576 38.60 47.38 34.89
N PRO A 577 38.22 48.52 35.51
CA PRO A 577 38.50 48.73 36.93
C PRO A 577 38.03 47.54 37.78
N ALA A 578 38.77 47.17 38.83
CA ALA A 578 38.47 45.96 39.62
C ALA A 578 37.01 45.88 40.10
N LYS A 579 36.43 47.03 40.50
CA LYS A 579 35.01 47.13 40.89
C LYS A 579 34.04 46.85 39.74
N VAL A 580 34.40 47.13 38.50
CA VAL A 580 33.60 46.82 37.30
C VAL A 580 33.69 45.34 36.96
N ARG A 581 34.90 44.74 37.06
CA ARG A 581 35.09 43.29 36.86
C ARG A 581 34.34 42.48 37.91
N GLN A 582 34.37 42.91 39.17
CA GLN A 582 33.61 42.28 40.25
C GLN A 582 32.09 42.33 39.96
N ARG A 583 31.55 43.49 39.57
CA ARG A 583 30.13 43.62 39.22
C ARG A 583 29.73 42.77 38.03
N LEU A 584 30.61 42.66 37.04
CA LEU A 584 30.38 41.82 35.87
C LEU A 584 30.34 40.33 36.26
N LYS A 585 31.23 39.90 37.16
CA LYS A 585 31.20 38.55 37.73
C LYS A 585 29.94 38.30 38.55
N GLU A 586 29.56 39.23 39.41
CA GLU A 586 28.36 39.11 40.27
C GLU A 586 27.07 39.09 39.46
N LYS A 587 26.93 39.95 38.44
CA LYS A 587 25.69 40.06 37.67
C LYS A 587 25.53 38.97 36.61
N GLU A 588 26.62 38.51 35.99
CA GLU A 588 26.56 37.68 34.77
C GLU A 588 27.53 36.50 34.77
N GLY A 589 28.23 36.29 35.89
CA GLY A 589 29.16 35.16 36.04
C GLY A 589 30.43 35.26 35.20
N TRP A 590 30.70 36.39 34.53
CA TRP A 590 31.93 36.54 33.73
C TRP A 590 33.08 37.02 34.60
N ASP A 591 34.01 36.13 34.93
CA ASP A 591 35.25 36.46 35.62
C ASP A 591 36.34 36.85 34.62
N TRP A 592 36.69 38.14 34.63
CA TRP A 592 37.68 38.69 33.72
C TRP A 592 39.11 38.21 34.02
N ASP A 593 39.44 38.04 35.30
CA ASP A 593 40.80 37.72 35.74
C ASP A 593 41.04 36.19 35.64
N GLU A 594 40.04 35.37 35.94
CA GLU A 594 40.09 33.91 35.77
C GLU A 594 40.18 33.52 34.27
N ASN A 595 39.39 34.16 33.41
CA ASN A 595 39.43 33.87 31.97
C ASN A 595 40.75 34.30 31.33
N ALA A 596 41.45 35.31 31.88
CA ALA A 596 42.77 35.72 31.40
C ALA A 596 43.89 34.70 31.70
N ALA A 597 43.67 33.77 32.63
CA ALA A 597 44.66 32.77 33.06
C ALA A 597 44.55 31.42 32.33
N LYS A 598 43.58 31.25 31.42
CA LYS A 598 43.32 29.97 30.75
C LYS A 598 44.27 29.75 29.56
N PRO A 599 45.07 28.67 29.52
CA PRO A 599 45.85 28.33 28.34
C PRO A 599 44.92 27.89 27.20
N THR A 600 45.15 28.40 25.99
CA THR A 600 44.35 28.13 24.78
C THR A 600 44.35 26.65 24.39
N ALA A 601 43.34 25.90 24.81
CA ALA A 601 42.90 24.64 24.18
C ALA A 601 41.41 24.38 24.46
N SER A 602 40.61 24.28 23.39
CA SER A 602 39.14 24.07 23.32
C SER A 602 38.82 22.56 23.24
N LYS A 603 37.65 21.95 23.52
CA LYS A 603 36.21 22.27 23.73
C LYS A 603 35.61 21.03 24.48
N ALA A 604 34.84 21.18 25.55
CA ALA A 604 33.36 21.27 25.67
C ALA A 604 32.60 19.93 25.84
N ILE A 605 31.90 19.82 26.99
CA ILE A 605 31.01 18.76 27.47
C ILE A 605 29.54 19.20 27.32
N ALA A 606 28.69 18.23 27.00
CA ALA A 606 27.25 17.99 27.25
C ALA A 606 26.23 19.15 27.37
N ILE A 607 25.13 18.99 26.64
CA ILE A 607 23.85 19.68 26.85
C ILE A 607 22.84 18.68 27.43
N VAL A 608 22.22 19.04 28.56
CA VAL A 608 20.98 18.44 29.07
C VAL A 608 19.90 19.52 29.05
N GLY A 609 18.71 19.15 28.54
CA GLY A 609 17.46 19.82 28.85
C GLY A 609 16.56 20.03 27.64
N ILE A 610 15.50 19.20 27.52
CA ILE A 610 14.11 19.58 27.21
C ILE A 610 13.23 18.33 27.46
N GLY A 611 12.46 18.36 28.55
CA GLY A 611 11.58 17.28 29.01
C GLY A 611 10.24 17.13 28.27
N GLY A 612 10.06 17.80 27.13
CA GLY A 612 8.84 17.66 26.31
C GLY A 612 9.00 16.67 25.15
N GLY A 613 10.16 16.68 24.48
CA GLY A 613 10.45 15.78 23.36
C GLY A 613 10.62 14.33 23.79
N ALA A 614 11.17 14.10 24.98
CA ALA A 614 11.36 12.76 25.53
C ALA A 614 10.04 12.03 25.79
N TYR A 615 8.96 12.73 26.19
CA TYR A 615 7.66 12.10 26.44
C TYR A 615 6.93 11.68 25.15
N PHE A 616 7.03 12.50 24.10
CA PHE A 616 6.49 12.16 22.78
C PHE A 616 7.32 11.09 22.06
N ALA A 617 8.66 11.16 22.17
CA ALA A 617 9.55 10.10 21.71
C ALA A 617 9.33 8.79 22.49
N TYR A 618 9.09 8.88 23.80
CA TYR A 618 8.73 7.74 24.64
C TYR A 618 7.38 7.13 24.25
N ARG A 619 6.34 7.95 23.98
CA ARG A 619 5.04 7.46 23.46
C ARG A 619 5.15 6.87 22.06
N ALA A 620 5.92 7.48 21.16
CA ALA A 620 6.16 6.96 19.82
C ALA A 620 6.93 5.64 19.87
N ALA A 621 7.99 5.56 20.68
CA ALA A 621 8.76 4.33 20.91
C ALA A 621 7.92 3.21 21.57
N ARG A 622 6.91 3.57 22.38
CA ARG A 622 5.96 2.61 22.98
C ARG A 622 4.78 2.25 22.08
N MET A 623 4.64 2.87 20.90
CA MET A 623 3.69 2.50 19.84
C MET A 623 4.32 1.61 18.75
N ILE A 624 5.65 1.56 18.66
CA ILE A 624 6.40 0.58 17.86
C ILE A 624 6.13 -0.90 18.26
N PRO A 625 5.86 -1.28 19.53
CA PRO A 625 5.66 -2.68 19.93
C PRO A 625 4.48 -3.38 19.27
N SER A 626 3.51 -2.66 18.69
CA SER A 626 2.34 -3.26 18.00
C SER A 626 2.48 -3.33 16.48
N LEU A 627 3.55 -2.77 15.90
CA LEU A 627 3.72 -2.67 14.44
C LEU A 627 4.62 -3.77 13.85
N ALA A 628 5.43 -4.46 14.66
CA ALA A 628 6.24 -5.59 14.22
C ALA A 628 6.69 -6.50 15.39
N PRO A 629 5.86 -7.46 15.85
CA PRO A 629 6.26 -8.48 16.82
C PRO A 629 7.54 -9.28 16.48
N PRO A 630 7.84 -9.61 15.19
CA PRO A 630 8.98 -10.48 14.85
C PRO A 630 10.38 -9.90 15.11
N LEU A 631 10.52 -8.59 15.36
CA LEU A 631 11.83 -7.93 15.47
C LEU A 631 12.36 -7.80 16.92
N TRP A 632 11.65 -8.34 17.91
CA TRP A 632 11.92 -8.11 19.34
C TRP A 632 13.29 -8.60 19.85
N TRP A 633 13.92 -9.57 19.18
CA TRP A 633 15.23 -10.12 19.58
C TRP A 633 16.42 -9.27 19.11
N THR A 634 16.18 -8.16 18.39
CA THR A 634 17.23 -7.27 17.86
C THR A 634 17.49 -6.02 18.71
N ILE A 635 16.69 -5.75 19.75
CA ILE A 635 16.84 -4.56 20.60
C ILE A 635 17.69 -4.90 21.84
N PRO A 636 18.86 -4.26 22.05
CA PRO A 636 19.65 -4.43 23.27
C PRO A 636 18.85 -3.97 24.50
N GLY A 637 18.76 -4.83 25.53
CA GLY A 637 17.92 -4.65 26.73
C GLY A 637 18.21 -3.42 27.60
N ASN A 638 19.20 -2.60 27.24
CA ASN A 638 19.64 -1.40 27.93
C ASN A 638 19.07 -0.10 27.36
N LEU A 639 18.19 -0.15 26.35
CA LEU A 639 17.42 1.03 25.88
C LEU A 639 16.05 1.20 26.53
N ALA A 640 15.67 0.30 27.46
CA ALA A 640 14.35 0.28 28.07
C ALA A 640 14.44 0.28 29.59
N MET A 641 14.83 1.41 30.20
CA MET A 641 14.51 1.77 31.58
C MET A 641 14.81 3.26 31.81
N PRO A 642 14.08 3.93 32.73
CA PRO A 642 13.69 5.35 32.64
C PRO A 642 14.82 6.37 32.60
#